data_AF-A0A519D6B2-F1
#
_entry.id   AF-A0A519D6B2-F1
#
_cell.length_a   1.000
_cell.length_b   1.000
_cell.length_c   1.000
_cell.angle_alpha   90.00
_cell.angle_beta   90.00
_cell.angle_gamma   90.00
#
_symmetry.space_group_name_H-M   'P 1'
#
loop_
_entity.id
_entity.type
_entity.pdbx_description
1 polymer ?
#
loop_
_entity_poly.entity_id
_entity_poly.type
_entity_poly.pdbx_seq_one_letter_code
_entity_poly.pdbx_strand_id
1 'polypeptide(L)'
;MVVSHNQMAYAAILSTMMFGAVFVGASGYMQTDSDIGGFEDAGGSLDPSDGATSKYEDNDGDGLADSMELSTYGTDPTKRDTDGDGLNDGWEIANGLNPLDNGEGDEDEPDNAQTTPDSDGQISEGETWPNPEDGPHGDPDKDGLTNTEEAALGTDPKKPDTDDDGLNDRWESLFTTTITWNNEVIIMFDPLNANWNCSMISDDATRLQVIKPKFDNFPSRPSFEDMHVNGYVSCDAVDDTDDDGLLNFEEERYGTNPTVKDSDGDLLSDPVEIGFNVNAQGQISLDMHCGVALFDNIQKDAPFHDASGGELSWFLEDMDGDGFKNGPSDWDTDGDGMPDGFEHCYGDILDHPDAGAGADPGHVLSPSNSSDSYGDWDEDGLSNVEEYKVADIFGSDNYTSPWEEDTDSDGMPDGWESTNGLHPRNGANADEDPDRDGWDADGDGSVYYSTLDNSATVVSIHYDLGDFVEANQTVITLRIILAGGTIQNVPIPAPVEGYVYEITVDIGTRIESRLTSMMVIVEQSERFTNIMEYNAKDKDGDGITDGRSTDPLVADTDGDGLKDGIEVMGWEILVVNKGTNRVMVVSDPGAWDTDEDGLSDFREFSEVCENGGNASNPDTDGDGLGDYTEAVHGFEWDGVAYSTSPCMFDTDNDGLEDGEEVIEGQDFYVTHANNSDTDDDGLVDGSEVLYIPRPWQNPTNPLVNDTDSDGMLDGWEMQVRSIEDNSNSHSLWVVAEPWLPPSCNSMSQCGQGPGGFMFLNMNQGFILEKKYSVSEMNLSGFAIPDNDKCNCKGRWALDPSFGSLKDDTFDIDNDTLSNSAEAPDRWNTNPIDDDTDGDSLPDGWEVEYSQKALEAGLVDNATLSANGARGPMDPSMPDSDLNGINDGEEDPDNDGLNRTGLYNRYCPDWDNPGGANCHIDPNTPDGAKFYDNLENYTNFEEFQNGTNPISNDTDGDSWNDGPEVYYQDHDDDGMATGWEYYFEFDPMDPADRLADFDGDGKHNYCEYYWNTNPIDRTSFPGQGQSCSDLD
;
A
#
# COMPACT_ATOMS: atom_id res chain seq x y z
N MET A 1 -17.56 46.65 -82.01
CA MET A 1 -16.37 47.03 -81.22
C MET A 1 -16.89 47.18 -79.81
N VAL A 2 -16.64 46.19 -78.97
CA VAL A 2 -17.16 46.11 -77.60
C VAL A 2 -16.06 46.63 -76.70
N VAL A 3 -16.36 47.70 -75.98
CA VAL A 3 -15.46 48.38 -75.04
C VAL A 3 -15.64 47.69 -73.68
N SER A 4 -14.55 47.35 -72.99
CA SER A 4 -14.61 46.70 -71.65
C SER A 4 -14.96 47.71 -70.56
N HIS A 5 -15.53 47.23 -69.45
CA HIS A 5 -15.98 48.05 -68.30
C HIS A 5 -14.91 49.05 -67.82
N ASN A 6 -13.64 48.66 -67.80
CA ASN A 6 -12.53 49.51 -67.33
C ASN A 6 -12.26 50.70 -68.28
N GLN A 7 -12.58 50.59 -69.57
CA GLN A 7 -12.43 51.69 -70.52
C GLN A 7 -13.62 52.66 -70.48
N MET A 8 -14.80 52.25 -69.99
CA MET A 8 -15.89 53.17 -69.70
C MET A 8 -15.68 53.91 -68.38
N ALA A 9 -15.10 53.26 -67.36
CA ALA A 9 -14.72 53.90 -66.10
C ALA A 9 -13.69 55.02 -66.31
N TYR A 10 -12.65 54.79 -67.11
CA TYR A 10 -11.64 55.81 -67.40
C TYR A 10 -12.21 57.03 -68.18
N ALA A 11 -13.18 56.81 -69.07
CA ALA A 11 -13.85 57.88 -69.80
C ALA A 11 -14.84 58.67 -68.92
N ALA A 12 -15.46 58.00 -67.94
CA ALA A 12 -16.32 58.64 -66.95
C ALA A 12 -15.50 59.53 -66.00
N ILE A 13 -14.39 59.02 -65.44
CA ILE A 13 -13.50 59.75 -64.53
C ILE A 13 -12.90 61.01 -65.19
N LEU A 14 -12.45 60.92 -66.45
CA LEU A 14 -11.98 62.09 -67.20
C LEU A 14 -13.09 63.12 -67.49
N SER A 15 -14.35 62.68 -67.60
CA SER A 15 -15.49 63.57 -67.79
C SER A 15 -15.90 64.26 -66.48
N THR A 16 -15.82 63.58 -65.33
CA THR A 16 -16.08 64.18 -64.01
C THR A 16 -14.97 65.13 -63.61
N MET A 17 -13.69 64.81 -63.86
CA MET A 17 -12.57 65.74 -63.58
C MET A 17 -12.64 67.01 -64.44
N MET A 18 -13.06 66.92 -65.72
CA MET A 18 -13.22 68.11 -66.55
C MET A 18 -14.46 68.96 -66.22
N PHE A 19 -15.53 68.37 -65.66
CA PHE A 19 -16.69 69.13 -65.18
C PHE A 19 -16.46 69.71 -63.78
N GLY A 20 -15.76 69.00 -62.89
CA GLY A 20 -15.38 69.47 -61.55
C GLY A 20 -14.45 70.69 -61.60
N ALA A 21 -13.46 70.70 -62.50
CA ALA A 21 -12.56 71.84 -62.68
C ALA A 21 -13.26 73.11 -63.22
N VAL A 22 -14.40 72.97 -63.93
CA VAL A 22 -15.19 74.12 -64.43
C VAL A 22 -16.16 74.65 -63.38
N PHE A 23 -16.59 73.84 -62.41
CA PHE A 23 -17.46 74.26 -61.32
C PHE A 23 -16.68 74.93 -60.18
N VAL A 24 -15.53 74.36 -59.79
CA VAL A 24 -14.64 74.94 -58.75
C VAL A 24 -14.02 76.27 -59.21
N GLY A 25 -13.74 76.42 -60.51
CA GLY A 25 -13.27 77.68 -61.10
C GLY A 25 -14.31 78.80 -61.20
N ALA A 26 -15.60 78.52 -60.98
CA ALA A 26 -16.69 79.50 -61.06
C ALA A 26 -17.27 79.90 -59.69
N SER A 27 -17.17 79.05 -58.66
CA SER A 27 -17.54 79.39 -57.28
C SER A 27 -16.41 80.06 -56.49
N GLY A 28 -15.14 79.69 -56.74
CA GLY A 28 -13.97 80.28 -56.08
C GLY A 28 -13.65 81.74 -56.48
N TYR A 29 -14.32 82.30 -57.50
CA TYR A 29 -14.16 83.71 -57.91
C TYR A 29 -15.24 84.65 -57.33
N MET A 30 -16.17 84.15 -56.51
CA MET A 30 -17.23 85.00 -55.91
C MET A 30 -17.21 85.07 -54.37
N GLN A 31 -16.17 84.58 -53.69
CA GLN A 31 -16.06 84.66 -52.23
C GLN A 31 -14.68 85.07 -51.67
N THR A 32 -13.83 85.74 -52.45
CA THR A 32 -12.67 86.47 -51.91
C THR A 32 -12.48 87.79 -52.67
N ASP A 33 -13.27 88.80 -52.35
CA ASP A 33 -12.82 90.19 -52.54
C ASP A 33 -13.33 91.03 -51.36
N SER A 34 -12.39 91.44 -50.54
CA SER A 34 -12.54 92.25 -49.35
C SER A 34 -12.57 93.73 -49.74
N ASP A 35 -13.66 94.19 -50.34
CA ASP A 35 -13.99 95.63 -50.37
C ASP A 35 -15.44 95.86 -50.84
N ILE A 36 -16.40 95.89 -49.89
CA ILE A 36 -17.65 96.69 -49.91
C ILE A 36 -18.47 96.32 -48.67
N GLY A 37 -18.48 97.22 -47.68
CA GLY A 37 -19.38 97.14 -46.51
C GLY A 37 -18.67 97.46 -45.21
N GLY A 38 -18.38 98.74 -44.96
CA GLY A 38 -17.62 99.19 -43.81
C GLY A 38 -18.25 98.84 -42.46
N PHE A 39 -17.49 98.09 -41.67
CA PHE A 39 -17.49 98.11 -40.20
C PHE A 39 -16.02 98.07 -39.74
N GLU A 40 -15.71 98.86 -38.71
CA GLU A 40 -14.35 99.11 -38.23
C GLU A 40 -13.77 97.94 -37.43
N ASP A 41 -12.45 97.83 -37.49
CA ASP A 41 -11.56 96.86 -36.82
C ASP A 41 -11.50 97.11 -35.29
N ALA A 42 -11.68 96.07 -34.48
CA ALA A 42 -11.58 96.14 -33.02
C ALA A 42 -10.20 95.68 -32.53
N GLY A 43 -9.15 96.37 -33.00
CA GLY A 43 -7.79 96.27 -32.47
C GLY A 43 -7.33 97.60 -31.89
N GLY A 44 -7.44 97.80 -30.57
CA GLY A 44 -7.08 99.09 -29.97
C GLY A 44 -6.93 99.10 -28.45
N SER A 45 -5.75 98.71 -27.98
CA SER A 45 -4.94 99.33 -26.91
C SER A 45 -5.63 100.03 -25.72
N LEU A 46 -5.24 99.60 -24.52
CA LEU A 46 -5.51 100.16 -23.19
C LEU A 46 -5.28 101.69 -23.08
N ASP A 47 -6.34 102.44 -22.72
CA ASP A 47 -6.28 103.71 -21.96
C ASP A 47 -7.55 103.82 -21.07
N PRO A 48 -7.43 103.96 -19.73
CA PRO A 48 -8.58 103.90 -18.83
C PRO A 48 -9.18 105.28 -18.61
N SER A 49 -10.26 105.62 -19.32
CA SER A 49 -11.30 106.57 -18.83
C SER A 49 -12.45 106.76 -19.82
N ASP A 50 -13.43 105.86 -19.85
CA ASP A 50 -14.85 106.26 -19.82
C ASP A 50 -15.75 105.04 -19.62
N GLY A 51 -16.77 105.19 -18.79
CA GLY A 51 -17.71 104.11 -18.47
C GLY A 51 -18.78 103.96 -19.54
N ALA A 52 -18.88 102.77 -20.14
CA ALA A 52 -20.10 102.28 -20.78
C ALA A 52 -20.08 100.73 -20.84
N THR A 53 -20.82 100.12 -19.92
CA THR A 53 -21.16 98.70 -19.84
C THR A 53 -22.12 98.26 -20.95
N SER A 54 -21.79 97.18 -21.66
CA SER A 54 -22.70 96.30 -22.41
C SER A 54 -21.95 94.98 -22.71
N LYS A 55 -21.69 94.14 -21.69
CA LYS A 55 -22.36 92.83 -21.53
C LYS A 55 -22.45 92.03 -22.85
N TYR A 56 -21.39 91.30 -23.15
CA TYR A 56 -21.57 89.91 -23.60
C TYR A 56 -21.84 89.17 -22.29
N GLU A 57 -23.11 88.94 -21.97
CA GLU A 57 -23.45 87.96 -20.94
C GLU A 57 -23.24 86.59 -21.58
N ASP A 58 -22.57 85.72 -20.85
CA ASP A 58 -22.40 84.28 -21.08
C ASP A 58 -22.82 83.71 -19.73
N ASN A 59 -24.10 83.39 -19.64
CA ASN A 59 -24.80 83.28 -18.37
C ASN A 59 -24.68 81.88 -17.74
N ASP A 60 -24.40 80.85 -18.52
CA ASP A 60 -24.05 79.50 -18.04
C ASP A 60 -22.52 79.25 -18.08
N GLY A 61 -21.75 80.01 -18.85
CA GLY A 61 -20.29 80.03 -18.79
C GLY A 61 -19.64 78.88 -19.55
N ASP A 62 -20.20 78.54 -20.71
CA ASP A 62 -19.75 77.47 -21.61
C ASP A 62 -18.81 77.96 -22.73
N GLY A 63 -18.64 79.28 -22.85
CA GLY A 63 -17.79 79.92 -23.86
C GLY A 63 -18.55 80.55 -25.03
N LEU A 64 -19.88 80.41 -25.07
CA LEU A 64 -20.76 81.01 -26.07
C LEU A 64 -21.51 82.20 -25.46
N ALA A 65 -21.62 83.31 -26.20
CA ALA A 65 -22.31 84.48 -25.66
C ALA A 65 -23.84 84.34 -25.82
N ASP A 66 -24.62 84.74 -24.81
CA ASP A 66 -26.11 84.66 -24.80
C ASP A 66 -26.75 85.16 -26.10
N SER A 67 -26.16 86.19 -26.71
CA SER A 67 -26.64 86.77 -27.96
C SER A 67 -26.44 85.88 -29.19
N MET A 68 -25.39 85.06 -29.24
CA MET A 68 -25.11 84.11 -30.32
C MET A 68 -25.91 82.82 -30.17
N GLU A 69 -26.07 82.33 -28.94
CA GLU A 69 -26.94 81.20 -28.59
C GLU A 69 -28.38 81.45 -29.07
N LEU A 70 -28.97 82.59 -28.68
CA LEU A 70 -30.33 82.94 -29.04
C LEU A 70 -30.55 83.29 -30.52
N SER A 71 -29.53 83.80 -31.23
CA SER A 71 -29.73 84.41 -32.56
C SER A 71 -29.11 83.66 -33.74
N THR A 72 -28.10 82.82 -33.49
CA THR A 72 -27.36 82.10 -34.54
C THR A 72 -27.48 80.58 -34.40
N TYR A 73 -27.29 80.04 -33.19
CA TYR A 73 -27.13 78.59 -33.00
C TYR A 73 -28.37 77.90 -32.44
N GLY A 74 -29.23 78.60 -31.70
CA GLY A 74 -30.50 78.05 -31.19
C GLY A 74 -30.40 77.33 -29.86
N THR A 75 -29.26 77.44 -29.16
CA THR A 75 -28.97 76.87 -27.84
C THR A 75 -29.60 77.69 -26.70
N ASP A 76 -29.73 77.12 -25.49
CA ASP A 76 -30.34 77.73 -24.31
C ASP A 76 -29.29 78.49 -23.46
N PRO A 77 -29.33 79.84 -23.38
CA PRO A 77 -28.34 80.67 -22.65
C PRO A 77 -28.26 80.50 -21.13
N THR A 78 -28.90 79.47 -20.61
CA THR A 78 -28.90 79.13 -19.18
C THR A 78 -28.40 77.71 -18.92
N LYS A 79 -28.05 76.97 -19.97
CA LYS A 79 -27.52 75.63 -19.93
C LYS A 79 -26.25 75.58 -20.77
N ARG A 80 -25.16 75.11 -20.16
CA ARG A 80 -23.90 74.89 -20.88
C ARG A 80 -23.98 73.82 -21.97
N ASP A 81 -24.98 72.96 -21.89
CA ASP A 81 -25.20 71.75 -22.67
C ASP A 81 -26.72 71.72 -22.93
N THR A 82 -27.13 72.09 -24.14
CA THR A 82 -28.54 72.36 -24.46
C THR A 82 -29.34 71.08 -24.66
N ASP A 83 -28.78 70.12 -25.40
CA ASP A 83 -29.39 68.83 -25.73
C ASP A 83 -29.17 67.75 -24.65
N GLY A 84 -28.21 67.96 -23.76
CA GLY A 84 -28.02 67.21 -22.52
C GLY A 84 -27.17 65.96 -22.70
N ASP A 85 -26.28 65.93 -23.68
CA ASP A 85 -25.46 64.78 -24.05
C ASP A 85 -24.10 64.73 -23.31
N GLY A 86 -23.72 65.82 -22.64
CA GLY A 86 -22.49 65.95 -21.87
C GLY A 86 -21.38 66.77 -22.53
N LEU A 87 -21.54 67.19 -23.79
CA LEU A 87 -20.69 68.17 -24.47
C LEU A 87 -21.23 69.59 -24.19
N ASN A 88 -20.34 70.60 -24.20
CA ASN A 88 -20.79 71.98 -24.00
C ASN A 88 -21.05 72.64 -25.36
N ASP A 89 -22.15 73.40 -25.48
CA ASP A 89 -22.58 74.02 -26.74
C ASP A 89 -21.46 74.88 -27.36
N GLY A 90 -20.76 75.66 -26.52
CA GLY A 90 -19.62 76.49 -26.92
C GLY A 90 -18.40 75.72 -27.44
N TRP A 91 -18.17 74.50 -26.96
CA TRP A 91 -17.07 73.64 -27.42
C TRP A 91 -17.43 72.96 -28.75
N GLU A 92 -18.63 72.41 -28.87
CA GLU A 92 -19.11 71.76 -30.10
C GLU A 92 -19.08 72.72 -31.28
N ILE A 93 -19.53 73.97 -31.09
CA ILE A 93 -19.48 74.98 -32.15
C ILE A 93 -18.04 75.36 -32.52
N ALA A 94 -17.14 75.42 -31.54
CA ALA A 94 -15.74 75.76 -31.80
C ALA A 94 -15.06 74.71 -32.70
N ASN A 95 -15.45 73.45 -32.55
CA ASN A 95 -14.96 72.31 -33.33
C ASN A 95 -15.90 71.89 -34.48
N GLY A 96 -16.95 72.68 -34.75
CA GLY A 96 -17.83 72.51 -35.89
C GLY A 96 -18.84 71.35 -35.78
N LEU A 97 -19.06 70.80 -34.59
CA LEU A 97 -20.14 69.87 -34.24
C LEU A 97 -21.47 70.63 -34.04
N ASN A 98 -22.57 69.89 -33.86
CA ASN A 98 -23.91 70.45 -33.76
C ASN A 98 -24.46 70.40 -32.31
N PRO A 99 -24.54 71.53 -31.58
CA PRO A 99 -24.91 71.60 -30.14
C PRO A 99 -26.40 71.40 -29.83
N LEU A 100 -27.13 70.79 -30.76
CA LEU A 100 -28.55 70.49 -30.65
C LEU A 100 -28.85 69.04 -31.04
N ASP A 101 -27.81 68.23 -31.27
CA ASP A 101 -27.87 66.87 -31.74
C ASP A 101 -27.04 65.97 -30.82
N ASN A 102 -27.74 65.28 -29.91
CA ASN A 102 -27.15 64.37 -28.94
C ASN A 102 -26.64 63.05 -29.54
N GLY A 103 -26.67 62.87 -30.86
CA GLY A 103 -26.23 61.67 -31.57
C GLY A 103 -27.13 60.44 -31.40
N GLU A 104 -28.19 60.50 -30.59
CA GLU A 104 -29.11 59.38 -30.33
C GLU A 104 -30.42 59.53 -31.11
N GLY A 105 -30.83 58.47 -31.83
CA GLY A 105 -32.15 58.41 -32.47
C GLY A 105 -33.28 58.27 -31.46
N ASP A 106 -34.31 59.14 -31.52
CA ASP A 106 -35.50 59.11 -30.66
C ASP A 106 -36.07 57.67 -30.45
N GLU A 107 -35.98 57.13 -29.23
CA GLU A 107 -36.45 55.77 -28.86
C GLU A 107 -38.00 55.60 -28.80
N ASP A 108 -38.78 56.49 -29.39
CA ASP A 108 -40.25 56.53 -29.23
C ASP A 108 -41.05 56.29 -30.54
N GLU A 109 -40.71 55.25 -31.32
CA GLU A 109 -41.66 54.62 -32.27
C GLU A 109 -41.44 53.09 -32.41
N PRO A 110 -42.45 52.22 -32.17
CA PRO A 110 -42.27 50.78 -32.29
C PRO A 110 -42.43 50.34 -33.76
N ASP A 111 -41.32 50.13 -34.49
CA ASP A 111 -41.40 49.58 -35.83
C ASP A 111 -41.51 48.04 -35.81
N ASN A 112 -42.73 47.58 -36.04
CA ASN A 112 -43.02 46.23 -36.48
C ASN A 112 -42.74 46.13 -37.99
N ALA A 113 -41.50 45.83 -38.38
CA ALA A 113 -41.20 45.37 -39.73
C ALA A 113 -39.96 44.45 -39.74
N GLN A 114 -40.27 43.17 -39.71
CA GLN A 114 -39.39 42.06 -40.05
C GLN A 114 -38.92 42.15 -41.51
N THR A 115 -37.64 42.45 -41.77
CA THR A 115 -36.97 42.12 -43.04
C THR A 115 -35.53 41.66 -42.85
N THR A 116 -35.24 40.54 -43.48
CA THR A 116 -33.97 39.78 -43.56
C THR A 116 -32.82 40.57 -44.19
N PRO A 117 -31.55 40.23 -43.88
CA PRO A 117 -30.38 40.85 -44.47
C PRO A 117 -30.09 40.19 -45.82
N ASP A 118 -30.51 40.83 -46.92
CA ASP A 118 -29.81 40.67 -48.20
C ASP A 118 -30.26 41.74 -49.22
N SER A 119 -29.30 42.16 -50.05
CA SER A 119 -29.42 43.02 -51.24
C SER A 119 -29.38 44.55 -51.06
N ASP A 120 -28.18 45.09 -51.33
CA ASP A 120 -27.89 46.27 -52.16
C ASP A 120 -29.11 47.07 -52.66
N GLY A 121 -29.34 48.20 -52.01
CA GLY A 121 -30.30 49.22 -52.44
C GLY A 121 -29.74 50.60 -52.14
N GLN A 122 -29.28 51.28 -53.18
CA GLN A 122 -28.90 52.70 -53.17
C GLN A 122 -29.81 53.54 -52.28
N ILE A 123 -29.29 54.02 -51.16
CA ILE A 123 -29.75 55.25 -50.54
C ILE A 123 -28.75 56.36 -50.88
N SER A 124 -29.30 57.40 -51.48
CA SER A 124 -28.66 58.67 -51.81
C SER A 124 -28.13 59.32 -50.55
N GLU A 125 -26.97 59.96 -50.66
CA GLU A 125 -26.50 61.02 -49.74
C GLU A 125 -27.65 61.94 -49.33
N GLY A 126 -27.74 62.19 -48.02
CA GLY A 126 -28.71 63.09 -47.41
C GLY A 126 -28.99 62.70 -45.97
N GLU A 127 -28.02 62.96 -45.09
CA GLU A 127 -28.12 63.19 -43.64
C GLU A 127 -29.17 62.35 -42.89
N THR A 128 -28.68 61.32 -42.19
CA THR A 128 -29.38 60.77 -41.03
C THR A 128 -29.45 61.86 -39.97
N TRP A 129 -30.66 62.31 -39.68
CA TRP A 129 -30.97 63.20 -38.56
C TRP A 129 -31.75 62.35 -37.55
N PRO A 130 -31.26 62.15 -36.31
CA PRO A 130 -30.03 62.67 -35.69
C PRO A 130 -28.74 62.08 -36.30
N ASN A 131 -27.63 62.84 -36.30
CA ASN A 131 -26.32 62.42 -36.79
C ASN A 131 -25.48 61.82 -35.65
N PRO A 132 -25.21 60.51 -35.63
CA PRO A 132 -24.46 59.88 -34.55
C PRO A 132 -23.05 60.45 -34.33
N GLU A 133 -22.46 61.04 -35.37
CA GLU A 133 -21.11 61.62 -35.30
C GLU A 133 -21.06 62.95 -34.54
N ASP A 134 -22.19 63.65 -34.34
CA ASP A 134 -22.18 64.93 -33.62
C ASP A 134 -22.28 64.76 -32.09
N GLY A 135 -22.77 63.61 -31.60
CA GLY A 135 -22.92 63.34 -30.18
C GLY A 135 -21.63 62.92 -29.46
N PRO A 136 -21.68 62.65 -28.15
CA PRO A 136 -20.49 62.43 -27.30
C PRO A 136 -19.67 61.19 -27.66
N HIS A 137 -20.31 60.22 -28.32
CA HIS A 137 -19.72 58.96 -28.75
C HIS A 137 -19.44 58.91 -30.27
N GLY A 138 -19.62 60.03 -30.97
CA GLY A 138 -19.26 60.16 -32.38
C GLY A 138 -17.75 60.23 -32.58
N ASP A 139 -17.30 59.82 -33.76
CA ASP A 139 -15.90 59.83 -34.21
C ASP A 139 -15.88 60.34 -35.67
N PRO A 140 -16.03 61.68 -35.86
CA PRO A 140 -16.29 62.26 -37.17
C PRO A 140 -15.13 62.10 -38.15
N ASP A 141 -13.90 62.03 -37.66
CA ASP A 141 -12.68 61.95 -38.46
C ASP A 141 -12.04 60.56 -38.52
N LYS A 142 -12.51 59.63 -37.68
CA LYS A 142 -12.21 58.20 -37.71
C LYS A 142 -10.81 57.86 -37.28
N ASP A 143 -10.26 58.63 -36.36
CA ASP A 143 -9.00 58.32 -35.68
C ASP A 143 -9.21 57.40 -34.46
N GLY A 144 -10.46 57.26 -34.02
CA GLY A 144 -10.89 56.39 -32.94
C GLY A 144 -10.96 57.06 -31.57
N LEU A 145 -10.76 58.37 -31.45
CA LEU A 145 -11.17 59.15 -30.29
C LEU A 145 -12.62 59.58 -30.44
N THR A 146 -13.39 59.51 -29.36
CA THR A 146 -14.73 60.08 -29.35
C THR A 146 -14.67 61.59 -29.12
N ASN A 147 -15.68 62.33 -29.59
CA ASN A 147 -15.81 63.76 -29.34
C ASN A 147 -15.59 64.15 -27.85
N THR A 148 -16.03 63.31 -26.90
CA THR A 148 -15.77 63.56 -25.47
C THR A 148 -14.31 63.39 -25.03
N GLU A 149 -13.60 62.43 -25.61
CA GLU A 149 -12.18 62.20 -25.34
C GLU A 149 -11.33 63.31 -25.96
N GLU A 150 -11.66 63.73 -27.17
CA GLU A 150 -11.02 64.85 -27.85
C GLU A 150 -11.26 66.18 -27.14
N ALA A 151 -12.46 66.39 -26.60
CA ALA A 151 -12.74 67.53 -25.74
C ALA A 151 -11.85 67.58 -24.49
N ALA A 152 -11.48 66.41 -23.96
CA ALA A 152 -10.62 66.29 -22.79
C ALA A 152 -9.13 66.49 -23.14
N LEU A 153 -8.69 65.98 -24.29
CA LEU A 153 -7.32 66.10 -24.80
C LEU A 153 -7.04 67.48 -25.43
N GLY A 154 -8.07 68.14 -25.92
CA GLY A 154 -7.99 69.44 -26.60
C GLY A 154 -7.71 69.33 -28.10
N THR A 155 -7.89 68.15 -28.68
CA THR A 155 -7.70 67.83 -30.10
C THR A 155 -8.93 68.24 -30.93
N ASP A 156 -8.80 68.25 -32.25
CA ASP A 156 -9.83 68.70 -33.20
C ASP A 156 -10.64 67.50 -33.73
N PRO A 157 -11.92 67.32 -33.32
CA PRO A 157 -12.78 66.17 -33.65
C PRO A 157 -13.16 65.99 -35.12
N LYS A 158 -12.52 66.74 -36.00
CA LYS A 158 -12.69 66.64 -37.46
C LYS A 158 -11.37 66.43 -38.17
N LYS A 159 -10.29 66.24 -37.42
CA LYS A 159 -8.95 66.03 -37.91
C LYS A 159 -8.30 64.88 -37.14
N PRO A 160 -7.96 63.79 -37.84
CA PRO A 160 -7.29 62.66 -37.20
C PRO A 160 -5.92 62.99 -36.61
N ASP A 161 -5.29 64.08 -37.05
CA ASP A 161 -3.95 64.54 -36.69
C ASP A 161 -4.07 66.06 -36.50
N THR A 162 -4.13 66.49 -35.23
CA THR A 162 -4.43 67.88 -34.87
C THR A 162 -3.25 68.82 -35.14
N ASP A 163 -2.02 68.34 -35.00
CA ASP A 163 -0.80 69.13 -35.10
C ASP A 163 0.00 68.94 -36.41
N ASP A 164 -0.59 68.19 -37.34
CA ASP A 164 -0.22 67.93 -38.73
C ASP A 164 1.16 67.23 -38.89
N ASP A 165 1.58 66.44 -37.91
CA ASP A 165 2.91 65.81 -37.86
C ASP A 165 3.02 64.43 -38.54
N GLY A 166 1.86 63.85 -38.85
CA GLY A 166 1.70 62.58 -39.51
C GLY A 166 1.31 61.42 -38.60
N LEU A 167 1.21 61.64 -37.28
CA LEU A 167 0.66 60.70 -36.30
C LEU A 167 -0.77 61.11 -35.92
N ASN A 168 -1.62 60.15 -35.62
CA ASN A 168 -2.99 60.43 -35.19
C ASN A 168 -3.10 60.73 -33.69
N ASP A 169 -4.09 61.56 -33.34
CA ASP A 169 -4.25 62.10 -31.99
C ASP A 169 -4.49 60.99 -30.95
N ARG A 170 -5.22 59.93 -31.33
CA ARG A 170 -5.45 58.75 -30.49
C ARG A 170 -4.15 58.06 -30.09
N TRP A 171 -3.32 57.74 -31.07
CA TRP A 171 -2.10 56.97 -30.88
C TRP A 171 -1.08 57.75 -30.05
N GLU A 172 -0.93 59.05 -30.33
CA GLU A 172 -0.04 59.90 -29.56
C GLU A 172 -0.47 60.01 -28.09
N SER A 173 -1.77 60.16 -27.85
CA SER A 173 -2.33 60.21 -26.50
C SER A 173 -2.11 58.95 -25.67
N LEU A 174 -1.95 57.78 -26.32
CA LEU A 174 -1.68 56.51 -25.65
C LEU A 174 -0.21 56.38 -25.24
N PHE A 175 0.72 56.86 -26.07
CA PHE A 175 2.15 56.61 -25.89
C PHE A 175 2.96 57.82 -25.39
N THR A 176 2.29 58.94 -25.07
CA THR A 176 2.93 60.17 -24.56
C THR A 176 4.00 59.87 -23.51
N THR A 177 5.25 60.16 -23.85
CA THR A 177 6.41 59.87 -22.99
C THR A 177 7.33 61.08 -22.88
N THR A 178 8.15 61.11 -21.83
CA THR A 178 9.07 62.23 -21.58
C THR A 178 10.51 61.77 -21.62
N ILE A 179 11.26 62.29 -22.59
CA ILE A 179 12.67 61.97 -22.79
C ILE A 179 13.56 63.17 -22.45
N THR A 180 14.78 62.88 -21.98
CA THR A 180 15.77 63.93 -21.65
C THR A 180 16.95 63.87 -22.60
N TRP A 181 17.13 64.93 -23.41
CA TRP A 181 18.22 65.03 -24.38
C TRP A 181 18.97 66.34 -24.22
N ASN A 182 20.31 66.29 -24.13
CA ASN A 182 21.14 67.48 -23.96
C ASN A 182 20.70 68.44 -22.83
N ASN A 183 20.18 67.90 -21.71
CA ASN A 183 19.58 68.63 -20.58
C ASN A 183 18.27 69.39 -20.90
N GLU A 184 17.67 69.14 -22.06
CA GLU A 184 16.30 69.56 -22.40
C GLU A 184 15.36 68.38 -22.14
N VAL A 185 14.15 68.68 -21.68
CA VAL A 185 13.07 67.72 -21.47
C VAL A 185 12.11 67.89 -22.65
N ILE A 186 11.95 66.84 -23.43
CA ILE A 186 11.06 66.78 -24.60
C ILE A 186 9.93 65.84 -24.23
N ILE A 187 8.69 66.27 -24.47
CA ILE A 187 7.50 65.42 -24.38
C ILE A 187 7.29 64.89 -25.80
N MET A 188 7.47 63.59 -25.99
CA MET A 188 7.19 62.94 -27.26
C MET A 188 5.73 62.50 -27.31
N PHE A 189 5.18 62.45 -28.53
CA PHE A 189 3.82 62.00 -28.81
C PHE A 189 2.77 62.84 -28.05
N ASP A 190 2.86 64.15 -28.20
CA ASP A 190 1.89 65.11 -27.67
C ASP A 190 0.99 65.53 -28.84
N PRO A 191 -0.31 65.16 -28.86
CA PRO A 191 -1.20 65.37 -30.02
C PRO A 191 -1.46 66.86 -30.35
N LEU A 192 -0.97 67.77 -29.51
CA LEU A 192 -1.07 69.21 -29.72
C LEU A 192 0.28 69.84 -30.10
N ASN A 193 1.37 69.06 -30.14
CA ASN A 193 2.72 69.51 -30.39
C ASN A 193 3.64 68.42 -30.99
N ALA A 194 3.60 68.38 -32.31
CA ALA A 194 4.46 67.74 -33.32
C ALA A 194 5.99 67.89 -33.20
N ASN A 195 6.48 68.58 -32.17
CA ASN A 195 7.89 68.90 -31.94
C ASN A 195 8.69 69.29 -33.20
N TRP A 196 8.08 70.09 -34.07
CA TRP A 196 8.70 70.60 -35.30
C TRP A 196 10.02 71.30 -34.94
N ASN A 197 11.16 70.73 -35.35
CA ASN A 197 12.53 71.21 -35.05
C ASN A 197 13.09 70.88 -33.65
N CYS A 198 12.93 69.64 -33.19
CA CYS A 198 13.58 69.15 -31.97
C CYS A 198 15.13 69.12 -32.07
N SER A 199 15.80 69.39 -30.95
CA SER A 199 17.27 69.41 -30.83
C SER A 199 17.93 68.03 -31.03
N MET A 200 17.13 66.96 -31.01
CA MET A 200 17.55 65.58 -31.33
C MET A 200 17.93 65.40 -32.79
N ILE A 201 17.18 66.01 -33.72
CA ILE A 201 17.33 65.81 -35.16
C ILE A 201 18.02 67.00 -35.81
N SER A 202 17.76 68.23 -35.35
CA SER A 202 18.21 69.47 -36.01
C SER A 202 19.68 69.83 -35.73
N ASP A 203 20.20 69.53 -34.54
CA ASP A 203 21.53 69.97 -34.08
C ASP A 203 22.61 68.86 -34.13
N ASP A 204 22.23 67.58 -34.22
CA ASP A 204 23.15 66.45 -34.24
C ASP A 204 23.38 65.88 -35.65
N ALA A 205 24.45 66.34 -36.29
CA ALA A 205 24.91 65.81 -37.58
C ALA A 205 25.25 64.30 -37.56
N THR A 206 25.39 63.68 -36.38
CA THR A 206 25.59 62.23 -36.23
C THR A 206 24.28 61.46 -36.15
N ARG A 207 23.24 61.95 -35.47
CA ARG A 207 21.91 61.33 -35.48
C ARG A 207 21.25 61.45 -36.86
N LEU A 208 21.44 62.56 -37.57
CA LEU A 208 21.06 62.68 -38.99
C LEU A 208 21.80 61.70 -39.92
N GLN A 209 23.00 61.22 -39.54
CA GLN A 209 23.72 60.16 -40.28
C GLN A 209 23.21 58.75 -39.95
N VAL A 210 22.46 58.59 -38.85
CA VAL A 210 21.81 57.33 -38.45
C VAL A 210 20.39 57.25 -39.01
N ILE A 211 19.61 58.34 -38.93
CA ILE A 211 18.20 58.39 -39.36
C ILE A 211 18.08 58.39 -40.90
N LYS A 212 18.87 59.20 -41.64
CA LYS A 212 18.75 59.28 -43.11
C LYS A 212 18.92 57.93 -43.84
N PRO A 213 19.90 57.08 -43.49
CA PRO A 213 19.98 55.73 -44.04
C PRO A 213 18.76 54.85 -43.75
N LYS A 214 18.06 55.06 -42.62
CA LYS A 214 16.80 54.36 -42.32
C LYS A 214 15.65 54.78 -43.26
N PHE A 215 15.70 55.96 -43.89
CA PHE A 215 14.73 56.33 -44.93
C PHE A 215 15.21 55.94 -46.33
N ASP A 216 16.42 56.34 -46.70
CA ASP A 216 16.88 56.32 -48.09
C ASP A 216 17.31 54.93 -48.60
N ASN A 217 17.54 53.96 -47.72
CA ASN A 217 17.92 52.59 -48.12
C ASN A 217 16.73 51.65 -48.30
N PHE A 218 15.51 52.07 -47.92
CA PHE A 218 14.31 51.24 -47.97
C PHE A 218 13.33 51.78 -49.02
N PRO A 219 13.14 51.08 -50.16
CA PRO A 219 12.34 51.58 -51.29
C PRO A 219 10.86 51.82 -50.99
N SER A 220 10.37 51.26 -49.88
CA SER A 220 9.00 51.34 -49.37
C SER A 220 8.74 52.56 -48.49
N ARG A 221 9.80 53.21 -47.98
CA ARG A 221 9.69 54.40 -47.14
C ARG A 221 9.65 55.68 -48.00
N PRO A 222 8.91 56.72 -47.59
CA PRO A 222 9.07 58.05 -48.18
C PRO A 222 10.52 58.50 -48.02
N SER A 223 11.07 59.27 -48.97
CA SER A 223 12.42 59.79 -48.77
C SER A 223 12.43 60.76 -47.60
N PHE A 224 13.56 60.91 -46.91
CA PHE A 224 13.67 61.86 -45.79
C PHE A 224 13.25 63.29 -46.19
N GLU A 225 13.38 63.64 -47.47
CA GLU A 225 12.97 64.95 -48.02
C GLU A 225 11.46 65.06 -48.31
N ASP A 226 10.76 63.92 -48.47
CA ASP A 226 9.31 63.88 -48.72
C ASP A 226 8.50 64.09 -47.42
N MET A 227 9.10 63.87 -46.25
CA MET A 227 8.49 64.13 -44.93
C MET A 227 8.71 65.58 -44.44
N HIS A 228 9.15 66.47 -45.33
CA HIS A 228 9.40 67.87 -44.99
C HIS A 228 8.13 68.73 -45.06
N VAL A 229 7.76 69.34 -43.94
CA VAL A 229 6.82 70.47 -43.90
C VAL A 229 7.60 71.75 -43.59
N ASN A 230 7.64 72.68 -44.55
CA ASN A 230 8.34 73.98 -44.43
C ASN A 230 9.85 73.91 -44.05
N GLY A 231 10.52 72.76 -44.27
CA GLY A 231 11.96 72.57 -44.06
C GLY A 231 12.37 72.03 -42.68
N TYR A 232 11.41 71.54 -41.90
CA TYR A 232 11.62 70.82 -40.65
C TYR A 232 10.94 69.44 -40.72
N VAL A 233 11.36 68.52 -39.84
CA VAL A 233 10.72 67.22 -39.60
C VAL A 233 10.26 67.18 -38.13
N SER A 234 9.14 66.52 -37.87
CA SER A 234 8.72 66.14 -36.51
C SER A 234 9.70 65.10 -35.96
N CYS A 235 10.08 65.20 -34.70
CA CYS A 235 10.80 64.10 -34.05
C CYS A 235 9.86 63.05 -33.49
N ASP A 236 8.59 63.39 -33.26
CA ASP A 236 7.59 62.43 -32.80
C ASP A 236 7.35 61.41 -33.91
N ALA A 237 7.24 61.83 -35.17
CA ALA A 237 7.01 60.90 -36.28
C ALA A 237 8.25 60.11 -36.75
N VAL A 238 9.46 60.70 -36.77
CA VAL A 238 10.61 60.15 -37.53
C VAL A 238 11.74 59.53 -36.71
N ASP A 239 11.61 59.53 -35.38
CA ASP A 239 12.60 58.87 -34.52
C ASP A 239 12.28 57.36 -34.39
N ASP A 240 13.28 56.62 -33.93
CA ASP A 240 13.16 55.21 -33.51
C ASP A 240 13.46 55.26 -32.01
N THR A 241 12.41 55.15 -31.19
CA THR A 241 12.45 55.56 -29.79
C THR A 241 12.96 54.45 -28.87
N ASP A 242 12.70 53.20 -29.24
CA ASP A 242 13.06 51.99 -28.51
C ASP A 242 14.31 51.27 -29.12
N ASP A 243 14.83 51.77 -30.24
CA ASP A 243 16.01 51.29 -30.97
C ASP A 243 15.83 49.85 -31.51
N ASP A 244 14.66 49.51 -32.02
CA ASP A 244 14.33 48.22 -32.66
C ASP A 244 14.55 48.21 -34.20
N GLY A 245 14.51 49.37 -34.84
CA GLY A 245 14.65 49.56 -36.29
C GLY A 245 13.40 50.07 -37.02
N LEU A 246 12.24 50.09 -36.36
CA LEU A 246 11.03 50.78 -36.81
C LEU A 246 11.10 52.26 -36.45
N LEU A 247 10.28 53.04 -37.12
CA LEU A 247 10.18 54.48 -36.88
C LEU A 247 8.77 54.72 -36.35
N ASN A 248 8.60 55.70 -35.47
CA ASN A 248 7.33 55.92 -34.78
C ASN A 248 6.11 56.02 -35.74
N PHE A 249 6.23 56.65 -36.91
CA PHE A 249 5.13 56.68 -37.92
C PHE A 249 4.81 55.32 -38.56
N GLU A 250 5.77 54.39 -38.55
CA GLU A 250 5.56 53.01 -38.99
C GLU A 250 4.95 52.19 -37.87
N GLU A 251 5.36 52.41 -36.63
CA GLU A 251 4.78 51.77 -35.44
C GLU A 251 3.29 52.12 -35.33
N GLU A 252 2.94 53.41 -35.47
CA GLU A 252 1.54 53.86 -35.55
C GLU A 252 0.76 53.17 -36.69
N ARG A 253 1.39 53.04 -37.85
CA ARG A 253 0.77 52.40 -39.01
C ARG A 253 0.53 50.90 -38.80
N TYR A 254 1.37 50.23 -38.04
CA TYR A 254 1.28 48.80 -37.75
C TYR A 254 0.65 48.50 -36.38
N GLY A 255 0.25 49.53 -35.64
CA GLY A 255 -0.40 49.39 -34.33
C GLY A 255 0.54 48.99 -33.21
N THR A 256 1.85 49.12 -33.38
CA THR A 256 2.86 48.73 -32.38
C THR A 256 3.21 49.89 -31.45
N ASN A 257 3.86 49.57 -30.33
CA ASN A 257 4.16 50.46 -29.23
C ASN A 257 5.57 51.07 -29.37
N PRO A 258 5.68 52.39 -29.54
CA PRO A 258 6.94 53.07 -29.83
C PRO A 258 7.92 53.14 -28.66
N THR A 259 7.67 52.44 -27.56
CA THR A 259 8.50 52.52 -26.36
C THR A 259 9.07 51.19 -25.91
N VAL A 260 8.65 50.09 -26.53
CA VAL A 260 9.08 48.73 -26.23
C VAL A 260 9.31 47.98 -27.54
N LYS A 261 10.31 47.10 -27.56
CA LYS A 261 10.73 46.37 -28.77
C LYS A 261 9.79 45.25 -29.20
N ASP A 262 8.98 44.83 -28.25
CA ASP A 262 8.06 43.71 -28.30
C ASP A 262 6.79 44.27 -27.65
N SER A 263 5.85 44.65 -28.50
CA SER A 263 4.68 45.44 -28.16
C SER A 263 3.65 44.69 -27.36
N ASP A 264 3.47 43.42 -27.67
CA ASP A 264 2.45 42.54 -27.11
C ASP A 264 3.05 41.45 -26.20
N GLY A 265 4.38 41.30 -26.20
CA GLY A 265 5.10 40.45 -25.26
C GLY A 265 5.08 38.98 -25.66
N ASP A 266 4.92 38.67 -26.94
CA ASP A 266 4.71 37.33 -27.48
C ASP A 266 6.01 36.54 -27.76
N LEU A 267 7.18 37.13 -27.45
CA LEU A 267 8.55 36.64 -27.70
C LEU A 267 9.12 36.95 -29.10
N LEU A 268 8.38 37.64 -29.95
CA LEU A 268 8.89 38.29 -31.14
C LEU A 268 9.14 39.77 -30.85
N SER A 269 9.48 40.51 -31.89
CA SER A 269 9.72 41.94 -31.77
C SER A 269 9.05 42.58 -32.95
N ASP A 270 8.58 43.80 -32.79
CA ASP A 270 7.77 44.48 -33.79
C ASP A 270 8.37 44.41 -35.21
N PRO A 271 9.69 44.60 -35.44
CA PRO A 271 10.26 44.52 -36.79
C PRO A 271 10.25 43.11 -37.38
N VAL A 272 10.28 42.08 -36.54
CA VAL A 272 10.30 40.66 -36.89
C VAL A 272 8.91 40.20 -37.31
N GLU A 273 7.88 40.54 -36.54
CA GLU A 273 6.49 40.12 -36.77
C GLU A 273 5.96 40.73 -38.07
N ILE A 274 6.23 42.01 -38.29
CA ILE A 274 5.81 42.68 -39.52
C ILE A 274 6.61 42.24 -40.76
N GLY A 275 7.59 41.34 -40.60
CA GLY A 275 8.47 40.87 -41.67
C GLY A 275 9.30 42.00 -42.26
N PHE A 276 9.67 43.00 -41.46
CA PHE A 276 10.49 44.11 -41.91
C PHE A 276 11.90 43.61 -42.25
N ASN A 277 12.51 44.14 -43.31
CA ASN A 277 13.85 43.73 -43.77
C ASN A 277 14.02 42.26 -44.20
N VAL A 278 12.94 41.58 -44.60
CA VAL A 278 13.06 40.26 -45.24
C VAL A 278 14.01 40.30 -46.43
N ASN A 279 14.92 39.33 -46.48
CA ASN A 279 15.84 39.20 -47.59
C ASN A 279 15.10 38.73 -48.87
N ALA A 280 15.80 38.60 -50.00
CA ALA A 280 15.19 38.18 -51.27
C ALA A 280 14.63 36.73 -51.27
N GLN A 281 14.80 36.00 -50.17
CA GLN A 281 14.28 34.66 -49.93
C GLN A 281 13.15 34.67 -48.89
N GLY A 282 12.76 35.82 -48.33
CA GLY A 282 11.70 35.91 -47.32
C GLY A 282 12.15 35.80 -45.87
N GLN A 283 13.46 35.83 -45.61
CA GLN A 283 14.02 35.52 -44.29
C GLN A 283 14.39 36.76 -43.49
N ILE A 284 14.17 36.68 -42.19
CA ILE A 284 14.52 37.65 -41.14
C ILE A 284 15.77 37.21 -40.37
N SER A 285 16.38 38.16 -39.66
CA SER A 285 17.56 37.94 -38.81
C SER A 285 17.16 37.99 -37.35
N LEU A 286 17.17 36.84 -36.68
CA LEU A 286 16.84 36.75 -35.25
C LEU A 286 18.11 36.90 -34.39
N ASP A 287 18.05 37.75 -33.37
CA ASP A 287 19.04 37.86 -32.28
C ASP A 287 18.56 37.18 -30.98
N MET A 288 17.27 36.85 -30.88
CA MET A 288 16.65 35.98 -29.89
C MET A 288 15.79 34.92 -30.60
N HIS A 289 15.76 33.69 -30.10
CA HIS A 289 14.93 32.61 -30.64
C HIS A 289 14.47 31.72 -29.49
N CYS A 290 13.17 31.43 -29.40
CA CYS A 290 12.57 30.63 -28.33
C CYS A 290 12.93 31.15 -26.92
N GLY A 291 12.88 32.47 -26.70
CA GLY A 291 13.25 33.09 -25.43
C GLY A 291 14.75 33.07 -25.08
N VAL A 292 15.60 32.50 -25.95
CA VAL A 292 17.05 32.41 -25.72
C VAL A 292 17.81 33.37 -26.63
N ALA A 293 18.63 34.24 -26.03
CA ALA A 293 19.51 35.14 -26.77
C ALA A 293 20.60 34.36 -27.53
N LEU A 294 20.73 34.63 -28.83
CA LEU A 294 21.67 33.92 -29.70
C LEU A 294 23.03 34.62 -29.73
N PHE A 295 24.11 33.81 -29.75
CA PHE A 295 25.48 34.34 -29.87
C PHE A 295 25.81 34.88 -31.26
N ASP A 296 25.22 34.28 -32.31
CA ASP A 296 25.32 34.68 -33.70
C ASP A 296 23.89 34.73 -34.28
N ASN A 297 23.54 35.79 -35.01
CA ASN A 297 22.21 35.89 -35.62
C ASN A 297 21.95 34.73 -36.58
N ILE A 298 20.78 34.12 -36.48
CA ILE A 298 20.31 33.09 -37.41
C ILE A 298 19.42 33.71 -38.49
N GLN A 299 19.21 32.98 -39.59
CA GLN A 299 18.28 33.38 -40.64
C GLN A 299 17.09 32.42 -40.61
N LYS A 300 15.90 32.96 -40.35
CA LYS A 300 14.64 32.23 -40.31
C LYS A 300 13.65 32.84 -41.28
N ASP A 301 12.72 32.04 -41.79
CA ASP A 301 11.62 32.58 -42.61
C ASP A 301 10.78 33.52 -41.72
N ALA A 302 10.23 34.60 -42.25
CA ALA A 302 9.38 35.48 -41.43
C ALA A 302 8.13 34.71 -40.94
N PRO A 303 7.62 34.98 -39.71
CA PRO A 303 6.51 34.22 -39.11
C PRO A 303 5.29 34.09 -40.02
N PHE A 304 5.00 35.14 -40.79
CA PHE A 304 3.84 35.21 -41.69
C PHE A 304 4.20 35.18 -43.19
N HIS A 305 5.35 34.59 -43.54
CA HIS A 305 5.86 34.61 -44.92
C HIS A 305 4.95 33.87 -45.94
N ASP A 306 4.29 32.79 -45.51
CA ASP A 306 3.56 31.87 -46.41
C ASP A 306 2.06 32.20 -46.60
N ALA A 307 1.43 32.91 -45.65
CA ALA A 307 -0.02 33.17 -45.63
C ALA A 307 -0.50 34.14 -46.73
N SER A 308 0.33 35.11 -47.15
CA SER A 308 -0.11 36.22 -48.02
C SER A 308 0.47 36.22 -49.43
N GLY A 309 1.44 35.35 -49.75
CA GLY A 309 2.22 35.47 -50.98
C GLY A 309 2.94 36.82 -51.13
N GLY A 310 3.17 37.54 -50.02
CA GLY A 310 3.92 38.79 -49.95
C GLY A 310 3.11 40.08 -50.11
N GLU A 311 1.78 40.08 -49.94
CA GLU A 311 0.96 41.31 -49.91
C GLU A 311 0.53 41.67 -48.47
N LEU A 312 0.72 42.92 -48.05
CA LEU A 312 0.40 43.49 -46.71
C LEU A 312 -1.11 43.57 -46.40
N SER A 313 -1.97 42.76 -47.04
CA SER A 313 -3.42 42.82 -46.85
C SER A 313 -3.90 42.17 -45.55
N TRP A 314 -3.10 41.26 -44.98
CA TRP A 314 -3.39 40.50 -43.76
C TRP A 314 -3.24 41.35 -42.48
N PHE A 315 -2.44 42.42 -42.49
CA PHE A 315 -2.42 43.49 -41.47
C PHE A 315 -3.78 44.14 -41.22
N LEU A 316 -4.78 43.87 -42.07
CA LEU A 316 -6.10 44.46 -42.01
C LEU A 316 -7.19 43.41 -41.80
N GLU A 317 -6.78 42.17 -41.47
CA GLU A 317 -7.64 41.05 -41.13
C GLU A 317 -7.74 40.93 -39.59
N ASP A 318 -8.90 40.49 -39.14
CA ASP A 318 -9.28 40.26 -37.74
C ASP A 318 -9.47 38.74 -37.66
N MET A 319 -8.36 38.03 -37.38
CA MET A 319 -8.26 36.57 -37.56
C MET A 319 -8.74 35.82 -36.33
N ASP A 320 -8.47 36.35 -35.14
CA ASP A 320 -8.90 35.89 -33.82
C ASP A 320 -10.34 36.37 -33.48
N GLY A 321 -10.82 37.44 -34.11
CA GLY A 321 -12.20 37.92 -33.98
C GLY A 321 -12.45 38.85 -32.80
N ASP A 322 -11.40 39.45 -32.23
CA ASP A 322 -11.51 40.42 -31.13
C ASP A 322 -12.02 41.81 -31.57
N GLY A 323 -12.10 42.03 -32.89
CA GLY A 323 -12.61 43.24 -33.51
C GLY A 323 -11.52 44.27 -33.86
N PHE A 324 -10.27 43.98 -33.55
CA PHE A 324 -9.11 44.74 -34.00
C PHE A 324 -8.55 44.15 -35.30
N LYS A 325 -7.80 44.96 -36.05
CA LYS A 325 -7.22 44.60 -37.34
C LYS A 325 -5.73 44.80 -37.27
N ASN A 326 -5.12 44.03 -36.39
CA ASN A 326 -3.74 44.13 -35.97
C ASN A 326 -2.98 42.84 -36.27
N GLY A 327 -3.63 41.69 -36.44
CA GLY A 327 -3.03 40.42 -36.88
C GLY A 327 -1.59 40.23 -36.38
N PRO A 328 -0.56 40.55 -37.19
CA PRO A 328 0.85 40.49 -36.79
C PRO A 328 1.32 41.27 -35.57
N SER A 329 0.54 42.21 -35.06
CA SER A 329 0.84 42.94 -33.81
C SER A 329 -0.15 42.57 -32.71
N ASP A 330 -0.78 41.41 -32.89
CA ASP A 330 -1.54 40.74 -31.87
C ASP A 330 -0.67 39.66 -31.23
N TRP A 331 -0.86 39.47 -29.93
CA TRP A 331 -0.13 38.48 -29.16
C TRP A 331 -0.43 37.05 -29.65
N ASP A 332 -1.65 36.80 -30.16
CA ASP A 332 -2.16 35.51 -30.65
C ASP A 332 -2.99 35.78 -31.91
N THR A 333 -2.33 35.75 -33.07
CA THR A 333 -2.92 36.19 -34.34
C THR A 333 -4.17 35.39 -34.72
N ASP A 334 -4.25 34.09 -34.37
CA ASP A 334 -5.35 33.23 -34.80
C ASP A 334 -6.32 32.80 -33.68
N GLY A 335 -6.05 33.26 -32.45
CA GLY A 335 -6.94 33.18 -31.30
C GLY A 335 -7.01 31.79 -30.66
N ASP A 336 -5.97 30.97 -30.81
CA ASP A 336 -5.95 29.59 -30.30
C ASP A 336 -5.34 29.43 -28.90
N GLY A 337 -4.81 30.54 -28.37
CA GLY A 337 -4.31 30.68 -27.01
C GLY A 337 -2.81 30.42 -26.86
N MET A 338 -2.07 30.32 -27.96
CA MET A 338 -0.61 30.31 -28.01
C MET A 338 -0.08 31.66 -28.54
N PRO A 339 1.03 32.19 -28.01
CA PRO A 339 1.64 33.38 -28.58
C PRO A 339 2.29 33.10 -29.94
N ASP A 340 2.22 34.05 -30.86
CA ASP A 340 2.81 33.92 -32.20
C ASP A 340 4.32 33.63 -32.15
N GLY A 341 5.05 34.18 -31.17
CA GLY A 341 6.45 33.89 -30.96
C GLY A 341 6.77 32.50 -30.44
N PHE A 342 5.89 31.90 -29.65
CA PHE A 342 5.99 30.48 -29.28
C PHE A 342 5.76 29.60 -30.51
N GLU A 343 4.75 29.91 -31.31
CA GLU A 343 4.47 29.17 -32.53
C GLU A 343 5.58 29.33 -33.58
N HIS A 344 6.15 30.52 -33.70
CA HIS A 344 7.28 30.78 -34.58
C HIS A 344 8.52 29.99 -34.17
N CYS A 345 8.75 29.83 -32.86
CA CYS A 345 9.84 29.00 -32.34
C CYS A 345 9.74 27.55 -32.86
N TYR A 346 8.54 26.99 -32.88
CA TYR A 346 8.26 25.61 -33.32
C TYR A 346 7.67 25.52 -34.74
N GLY A 347 7.85 26.56 -35.56
CA GLY A 347 7.28 26.65 -36.91
C GLY A 347 8.19 26.18 -38.05
N ASP A 348 9.49 25.98 -37.80
CA ASP A 348 10.45 25.53 -38.82
C ASP A 348 10.81 24.04 -38.64
N ILE A 349 10.37 23.21 -39.59
CA ILE A 349 10.66 21.78 -39.64
C ILE A 349 12.16 21.44 -39.67
N LEU A 350 13.03 22.39 -40.01
CA LEU A 350 14.48 22.20 -39.97
C LEU A 350 15.07 22.26 -38.56
N ASP A 351 14.34 22.84 -37.60
CA ASP A 351 14.73 22.89 -36.19
C ASP A 351 14.22 21.70 -35.40
N HIS A 352 13.19 21.01 -35.91
CA HIS A 352 12.67 19.79 -35.31
C HIS A 352 13.82 18.78 -35.05
N PRO A 353 13.88 18.16 -33.86
CA PRO A 353 14.97 17.23 -33.48
C PRO A 353 15.27 16.13 -34.53
N ASP A 354 14.22 15.62 -35.20
CA ASP A 354 14.27 14.61 -36.26
C ASP A 354 14.43 15.16 -37.71
N ALA A 355 14.87 16.41 -37.87
CA ALA A 355 15.01 17.06 -39.16
C ALA A 355 15.77 16.21 -40.19
N GLY A 356 15.10 15.91 -41.30
CA GLY A 356 15.65 15.23 -42.49
C GLY A 356 15.54 13.70 -42.53
N ALA A 357 15.19 13.02 -41.43
CA ALA A 357 15.11 11.56 -41.39
C ALA A 357 13.75 10.99 -40.91
N GLY A 358 12.88 11.79 -40.29
CA GLY A 358 11.63 11.30 -39.73
C GLY A 358 10.55 12.34 -39.40
N ALA A 359 10.90 13.61 -39.23
CA ALA A 359 9.95 14.66 -38.84
C ALA A 359 8.74 14.75 -39.80
N ASP A 360 7.52 14.71 -39.24
CA ASP A 360 6.30 14.92 -40.01
C ASP A 360 6.18 16.41 -40.36
N PRO A 361 6.09 16.78 -41.64
CA PRO A 361 5.91 18.18 -42.04
C PRO A 361 4.65 18.85 -41.47
N GLY A 362 3.73 18.11 -40.85
CA GLY A 362 2.58 18.65 -40.13
C GLY A 362 2.79 18.88 -38.63
N HIS A 363 3.96 18.56 -38.07
CA HIS A 363 4.31 18.81 -36.67
C HIS A 363 5.12 20.11 -36.53
N VAL A 364 4.53 21.19 -37.01
CA VAL A 364 5.06 22.55 -36.89
C VAL A 364 3.91 23.48 -36.53
N LEU A 365 4.16 24.40 -35.60
CA LEU A 365 3.19 25.41 -35.21
C LEU A 365 3.16 26.55 -36.23
N SER A 366 2.07 27.30 -36.25
CA SER A 366 1.87 28.35 -37.23
C SER A 366 0.93 29.42 -36.66
N PRO A 367 1.42 30.67 -36.50
CA PRO A 367 0.67 31.89 -36.10
C PRO A 367 -0.57 32.28 -36.90
N SER A 368 -1.11 31.39 -37.73
CA SER A 368 -2.24 31.66 -38.63
C SER A 368 -3.10 30.42 -38.84
N ASN A 369 -2.87 29.38 -38.06
CA ASN A 369 -3.53 28.10 -38.12
C ASN A 369 -3.94 27.62 -36.71
N SER A 370 -5.08 28.13 -36.23
CA SER A 370 -5.68 27.84 -34.92
C SER A 370 -6.00 26.36 -34.58
N SER A 371 -5.61 25.41 -35.42
CA SER A 371 -5.88 23.98 -35.28
C SER A 371 -4.68 23.16 -34.84
N ASP A 372 -3.47 23.73 -34.87
CA ASP A 372 -2.25 23.07 -34.40
C ASP A 372 -2.07 23.17 -32.87
N SER A 373 -2.78 24.06 -32.15
CA SER A 373 -2.89 24.01 -30.67
C SER A 373 -3.39 22.69 -30.08
N TYR A 374 -4.23 21.94 -30.80
CA TYR A 374 -4.86 20.71 -30.27
C TYR A 374 -3.99 19.45 -30.38
N GLY A 375 -2.85 19.52 -31.07
CA GLY A 375 -1.93 18.39 -31.21
C GLY A 375 -1.23 18.07 -29.90
N ASP A 376 -0.90 16.80 -29.70
CA ASP A 376 0.07 16.29 -28.72
C ASP A 376 1.00 15.42 -29.58
N TRP A 377 2.14 15.98 -29.98
CA TRP A 377 2.98 15.42 -31.04
C TRP A 377 4.09 14.51 -30.53
N ASP A 378 4.54 14.72 -29.30
CA ASP A 378 5.50 13.90 -28.58
C ASP A 378 4.86 12.88 -27.63
N GLU A 379 3.53 12.89 -27.49
CA GLU A 379 2.73 11.90 -26.75
C GLU A 379 3.01 11.91 -25.23
N ASP A 380 3.40 13.06 -24.68
CA ASP A 380 3.75 13.24 -23.27
C ASP A 380 2.51 13.51 -22.37
N GLY A 381 1.36 13.75 -23.01
CA GLY A 381 0.07 14.01 -22.36
C GLY A 381 -0.32 15.48 -22.26
N LEU A 382 0.48 16.41 -22.77
CA LEU A 382 0.14 17.82 -22.96
C LEU A 382 -0.16 18.09 -24.43
N SER A 383 -1.23 18.85 -24.68
CA SER A 383 -1.38 19.47 -25.99
C SER A 383 -0.39 20.63 -26.16
N ASN A 384 -0.07 20.99 -27.41
CA ASN A 384 0.83 22.08 -27.76
C ASN A 384 0.50 23.41 -27.02
N VAL A 385 -0.79 23.70 -26.81
CA VAL A 385 -1.22 24.87 -26.03
C VAL A 385 -1.05 24.68 -24.51
N GLU A 386 -1.18 23.46 -24.00
CA GLU A 386 -0.94 23.14 -22.59
C GLU A 386 0.54 23.25 -22.24
N GLU A 387 1.44 22.92 -23.17
CA GLU A 387 2.88 23.08 -23.01
C GLU A 387 3.31 24.55 -22.84
N TYR A 388 2.73 25.46 -23.62
CA TYR A 388 2.91 26.88 -23.39
C TYR A 388 2.38 27.29 -22.01
N LYS A 389 1.18 26.79 -21.64
CA LYS A 389 0.54 27.10 -20.35
C LYS A 389 1.26 26.54 -19.12
N VAL A 390 2.23 25.64 -19.28
CA VAL A 390 3.14 25.25 -18.18
C VAL A 390 3.83 26.50 -17.60
N ALA A 391 4.10 27.51 -18.43
CA ALA A 391 4.66 28.79 -18.02
C ALA A 391 3.76 29.57 -17.02
N ASP A 392 2.44 29.38 -17.04
CA ASP A 392 1.53 30.03 -16.08
C ASP A 392 1.77 29.55 -14.65
N ILE A 393 2.23 28.30 -14.50
CA ILE A 393 2.47 27.64 -13.22
C ILE A 393 3.91 27.90 -12.75
N PHE A 394 4.89 27.73 -13.64
CA PHE A 394 6.31 27.74 -13.28
C PHE A 394 7.06 29.03 -13.67
N GLY A 395 6.40 29.98 -14.35
CA GLY A 395 6.93 31.28 -14.76
C GLY A 395 7.02 31.45 -16.28
N SER A 396 6.96 32.71 -16.76
CA SER A 396 6.85 33.09 -18.18
C SER A 396 7.90 32.48 -19.12
N ASP A 397 9.07 32.13 -18.59
CA ASP A 397 10.20 31.65 -19.38
C ASP A 397 10.32 30.09 -19.36
N ASN A 398 9.34 29.41 -18.73
CA ASN A 398 9.40 27.98 -18.40
C ASN A 398 8.30 27.14 -19.09
N TYR A 399 7.97 27.44 -20.35
CA TYR A 399 7.12 26.59 -21.20
C TYR A 399 7.88 25.34 -21.68
N THR A 400 7.17 24.26 -22.00
CA THR A 400 7.77 22.99 -22.48
C THR A 400 7.82 22.94 -24.01
N SER A 401 8.33 21.85 -24.57
CA SER A 401 8.68 21.74 -25.98
C SER A 401 7.78 20.75 -26.75
N PRO A 402 6.95 21.20 -27.72
CA PRO A 402 6.03 20.34 -28.49
C PRO A 402 6.61 19.24 -29.38
N TRP A 403 7.92 19.04 -29.29
CA TRP A 403 8.67 18.07 -30.06
C TRP A 403 9.43 17.08 -29.18
N GLU A 404 9.54 17.35 -27.88
CA GLU A 404 10.39 16.60 -26.96
C GLU A 404 9.58 16.27 -25.71
N GLU A 405 9.30 14.98 -25.52
CA GLU A 405 8.56 14.44 -24.36
C GLU A 405 9.14 14.89 -23.00
N ASP A 406 10.44 15.20 -22.95
CA ASP A 406 11.21 15.52 -21.74
C ASP A 406 12.17 16.68 -22.04
N THR A 407 11.74 17.90 -21.71
CA THR A 407 12.42 19.16 -22.08
C THR A 407 13.79 19.32 -21.39
N ASP A 408 13.98 18.78 -20.19
CA ASP A 408 15.26 18.88 -19.47
C ASP A 408 16.13 17.61 -19.47
N SER A 409 15.60 16.56 -20.09
CA SER A 409 16.27 15.28 -20.34
C SER A 409 16.66 14.53 -19.07
N ASP A 410 15.84 14.59 -18.02
CA ASP A 410 16.06 13.87 -16.76
C ASP A 410 15.38 12.48 -16.68
N GLY A 411 14.54 12.17 -17.67
CA GLY A 411 13.82 10.90 -17.81
C GLY A 411 12.36 10.94 -17.40
N MET A 412 11.84 12.08 -16.91
CA MET A 412 10.43 12.30 -16.62
C MET A 412 9.80 13.16 -17.74
N PRO A 413 8.60 12.82 -18.23
CA PRO A 413 7.92 13.63 -19.23
C PRO A 413 7.34 14.91 -18.67
N ASP A 414 7.32 15.94 -19.51
CA ASP A 414 6.86 17.27 -19.16
C ASP A 414 5.40 17.26 -18.66
N GLY A 415 4.53 16.50 -19.33
CA GLY A 415 3.13 16.32 -18.93
C GLY A 415 2.92 15.64 -17.59
N TRP A 416 3.75 14.65 -17.25
CA TRP A 416 3.69 14.01 -15.95
C TRP A 416 4.20 14.94 -14.85
N GLU A 417 5.31 15.62 -15.09
CA GLU A 417 5.88 16.57 -14.12
C GLU A 417 4.93 17.73 -13.82
N SER A 418 4.40 18.37 -14.88
CA SER A 418 3.50 19.52 -14.75
C SER A 418 2.23 19.17 -13.99
N THR A 419 1.63 18.00 -14.27
CA THR A 419 0.42 17.52 -13.61
C THR A 419 0.66 17.23 -12.12
N ASN A 420 1.85 16.75 -11.76
CA ASN A 420 2.24 16.45 -10.38
C ASN A 420 2.94 17.63 -9.67
N GLY A 421 2.98 18.82 -10.27
CA GLY A 421 3.57 20.01 -9.66
C GLY A 421 5.10 20.01 -9.57
N LEU A 422 5.76 19.12 -10.32
CA LEU A 422 7.19 19.11 -10.55
C LEU A 422 7.55 20.04 -11.71
N HIS A 423 8.75 20.59 -11.71
CA HIS A 423 9.13 21.64 -12.65
C HIS A 423 9.79 21.03 -13.91
N PRO A 424 9.13 21.07 -15.10
CA PRO A 424 9.57 20.36 -16.33
C PRO A 424 10.84 20.87 -17.03
N ARG A 425 11.62 21.68 -16.33
CA ARG A 425 12.84 22.33 -16.84
C ARG A 425 13.96 22.29 -15.82
N ASN A 426 13.73 21.62 -14.70
CA ASN A 426 14.67 21.51 -13.59
C ASN A 426 15.03 20.05 -13.33
N GLY A 427 15.78 19.43 -14.23
CA GLY A 427 16.15 18.00 -14.16
C GLY A 427 16.95 17.51 -12.95
N ALA A 428 17.12 18.34 -11.92
CA ALA A 428 17.58 17.93 -10.60
C ALA A 428 16.44 17.39 -9.71
N ASN A 429 15.18 17.69 -10.02
CA ASN A 429 14.02 17.19 -9.27
C ASN A 429 13.80 15.69 -9.47
N ALA A 430 14.22 15.06 -10.57
CA ALA A 430 14.16 13.59 -10.72
C ALA A 430 14.73 12.80 -9.54
N ASP A 431 15.87 13.26 -8.97
CA ASP A 431 16.56 12.59 -7.87
C ASP A 431 16.02 12.98 -6.47
N GLU A 432 15.09 13.93 -6.39
CA GLU A 432 14.46 14.37 -5.15
C GLU A 432 13.41 13.35 -4.68
N ASP A 433 13.11 13.38 -3.39
CA ASP A 433 12.07 12.58 -2.72
C ASP A 433 11.42 13.54 -1.70
N PRO A 434 10.47 14.37 -2.17
CA PRO A 434 9.89 15.45 -1.38
C PRO A 434 8.98 14.95 -0.24
N ASP A 435 8.29 13.85 -0.46
CA ASP A 435 7.20 13.30 0.35
C ASP A 435 7.66 12.18 1.31
N ARG A 436 8.81 11.55 1.06
CA ARG A 436 9.54 10.64 1.98
C ARG A 436 8.79 9.37 2.28
N ASP A 437 8.34 8.76 1.21
CA ASP A 437 7.54 7.55 1.18
C ASP A 437 8.40 6.27 1.03
N GLY A 438 9.68 6.40 0.66
CA GLY A 438 10.67 5.33 0.75
C GLY A 438 10.78 4.66 2.14
N TRP A 439 11.29 3.42 2.18
CA TRP A 439 11.25 2.58 3.38
C TRP A 439 12.49 1.70 3.59
N ASP A 440 12.78 1.40 4.87
CA ASP A 440 13.91 0.57 5.35
C ASP A 440 13.64 -0.92 5.07
N ALA A 441 13.91 -1.35 3.83
CA ALA A 441 13.46 -2.64 3.30
C ALA A 441 14.17 -3.83 3.93
N ASP A 442 15.41 -3.67 4.38
CA ASP A 442 16.16 -4.72 5.07
C ASP A 442 16.11 -4.61 6.61
N GLY A 443 15.52 -3.52 7.13
CA GLY A 443 15.25 -3.28 8.54
C GLY A 443 16.48 -2.88 9.36
N ASP A 444 17.58 -2.46 8.72
CA ASP A 444 18.83 -2.09 9.37
C ASP A 444 18.94 -0.60 9.75
N GLY A 445 18.06 0.24 9.19
CA GLY A 445 17.97 1.69 9.38
C GLY A 445 17.39 2.14 10.71
N SER A 446 16.65 1.26 11.38
CA SER A 446 15.92 1.56 12.61
C SER A 446 16.81 1.80 13.85
N VAL A 447 16.61 2.93 14.53
CA VAL A 447 17.40 3.37 15.69
C VAL A 447 16.81 2.85 17.00
N TYR A 448 17.45 1.84 17.59
CA TYR A 448 17.03 1.22 18.86
C TYR A 448 17.98 1.49 20.04
N TYR A 449 17.46 1.37 21.26
CA TYR A 449 18.28 1.31 22.48
C TYR A 449 18.48 -0.14 22.96
N SER A 450 19.52 -0.80 22.43
CA SER A 450 19.78 -2.23 22.60
C SER A 450 20.08 -2.70 24.04
N THR A 451 20.41 -1.79 24.97
CA THR A 451 20.84 -2.12 26.35
C THR A 451 19.94 -1.49 27.40
N LEU A 452 18.62 -1.58 27.22
CA LEU A 452 17.63 -1.03 28.14
C LEU A 452 17.63 -1.77 29.49
N ASP A 453 18.48 -1.35 30.44
CA ASP A 453 18.52 -1.87 31.82
C ASP A 453 17.47 -1.23 32.76
N ASN A 454 16.91 -0.07 32.38
CA ASN A 454 15.89 0.73 33.10
C ASN A 454 15.16 1.64 32.09
N SER A 455 14.14 2.39 32.52
CA SER A 455 13.50 3.37 31.62
C SER A 455 14.44 4.51 31.22
N ALA A 456 14.50 4.80 29.91
CA ALA A 456 15.23 5.92 29.34
C ALA A 456 14.30 7.09 29.02
N THR A 457 14.80 8.32 28.97
CA THR A 457 14.04 9.51 28.54
C THR A 457 14.78 10.24 27.43
N VAL A 458 14.12 10.58 26.34
CA VAL A 458 14.71 11.37 25.24
C VAL A 458 15.04 12.78 25.73
N VAL A 459 16.28 13.23 25.51
CA VAL A 459 16.76 14.58 25.93
C VAL A 459 16.92 15.52 24.75
N SER A 460 17.47 15.02 23.66
CA SER A 460 17.69 15.79 22.45
C SER A 460 17.68 14.88 21.23
N ILE A 461 17.17 15.42 20.14
CA ILE A 461 17.19 14.90 18.78
C ILE A 461 18.07 15.89 18.00
N HIS A 462 19.08 15.41 17.28
CA HIS A 462 20.13 16.26 16.68
C HIS A 462 19.89 16.61 15.21
N TYR A 463 18.95 15.93 14.56
CA TYR A 463 18.65 16.05 13.14
C TYR A 463 17.13 16.14 12.96
N ASP A 464 16.71 16.91 11.96
CA ASP A 464 15.31 17.06 11.58
C ASP A 464 14.97 16.07 10.44
N LEU A 465 13.69 15.88 10.16
CA LEU A 465 13.24 15.00 9.06
C LEU A 465 13.83 15.49 7.73
N GLY A 466 14.40 14.59 6.94
CA GLY A 466 15.05 14.86 5.64
C GLY A 466 16.53 15.22 5.72
N ASP A 467 17.11 15.34 6.92
CA ASP A 467 18.55 15.53 7.05
C ASP A 467 19.31 14.24 6.70
N PHE A 468 20.43 14.38 5.98
CA PHE A 468 21.37 13.30 5.74
C PHE A 468 22.27 13.06 6.96
N VAL A 469 22.44 11.79 7.35
CA VAL A 469 23.27 11.34 8.47
C VAL A 469 24.29 10.29 8.03
N GLU A 470 25.52 10.40 8.52
CA GLU A 470 26.54 9.36 8.29
C GLU A 470 26.43 8.25 9.37
N ALA A 471 26.76 7.02 9.00
CA ALA A 471 26.80 5.89 9.93
C ALA A 471 27.68 6.19 11.17
N ASN A 472 27.20 5.79 12.35
CA ASN A 472 27.80 6.07 13.66
C ASN A 472 27.75 7.52 14.16
N GLN A 473 27.13 8.47 13.46
CA GLN A 473 26.89 9.82 14.01
C GLN A 473 25.80 9.78 15.07
N THR A 474 25.91 10.62 16.11
CA THR A 474 24.93 10.64 17.21
C THR A 474 23.66 11.35 16.80
N VAL A 475 22.57 10.61 16.64
CA VAL A 475 21.27 11.15 16.21
C VAL A 475 20.36 11.51 17.38
N ILE A 476 20.35 10.68 18.44
CA ILE A 476 19.51 10.89 19.63
C ILE A 476 20.36 10.80 20.89
N THR A 477 20.02 11.59 21.92
CA THR A 477 20.62 11.45 23.26
C THR A 477 19.55 11.11 24.28
N LEU A 478 19.72 9.94 24.91
CA LEU A 478 18.85 9.44 25.96
C LEU A 478 19.42 9.77 27.34
N ARG A 479 18.54 9.90 28.34
CA ARG A 479 18.89 10.01 29.75
C ARG A 479 18.37 8.79 30.50
N ILE A 480 19.29 8.06 31.11
CA ILE A 480 19.00 6.88 31.93
C ILE A 480 19.27 7.15 33.41
N ILE A 481 18.58 6.41 34.28
CA ILE A 481 18.81 6.41 35.73
C ILE A 481 19.39 5.05 36.11
N LEU A 482 20.63 5.02 36.59
CA LEU A 482 21.30 3.79 37.01
C LEU A 482 20.86 3.35 38.42
N ALA A 483 21.04 2.07 38.74
CA ALA A 483 20.85 1.52 40.08
C ALA A 483 21.70 2.29 41.11
N GLY A 484 21.04 3.14 41.92
CA GLY A 484 21.69 4.09 42.83
C GLY A 484 21.29 5.57 42.63
N GLY A 485 20.48 5.89 41.61
CA GLY A 485 19.93 7.24 41.39
C GLY A 485 20.85 8.19 40.61
N THR A 486 21.94 7.68 40.03
CA THR A 486 22.84 8.46 39.18
C THR A 486 22.24 8.62 37.79
N ILE A 487 22.22 9.86 37.29
CA ILE A 487 21.73 10.21 35.95
C ILE A 487 22.91 10.14 34.97
N GLN A 488 22.71 9.49 33.82
CA GLN A 488 23.68 9.42 32.73
C GLN A 488 23.00 9.74 31.39
N ASN A 489 23.69 10.51 30.53
CA ASN A 489 23.27 10.73 29.15
C ASN A 489 24.01 9.73 28.24
N VAL A 490 23.27 9.06 27.36
CA VAL A 490 23.76 8.04 26.44
C VAL A 490 23.50 8.53 25.01
N PRO A 491 24.54 8.75 24.20
CA PRO A 491 24.37 9.04 22.77
C PRO A 491 23.98 7.75 22.03
N ILE A 492 22.97 7.83 21.19
CA ILE A 492 22.53 6.75 20.32
C ILE A 492 22.98 7.09 18.89
N PRO A 493 23.85 6.27 18.28
CA PRO A 493 24.33 6.49 16.92
C PRO A 493 23.32 6.02 15.86
N ALA A 494 23.41 6.60 14.67
CA ALA A 494 22.80 6.06 13.45
C ALA A 494 23.44 4.69 13.11
N PRO A 495 22.64 3.64 12.82
CA PRO A 495 23.14 2.32 12.42
C PRO A 495 23.79 2.36 11.03
N VAL A 496 23.15 3.03 10.07
CA VAL A 496 23.57 3.16 8.66
C VAL A 496 23.73 4.61 8.22
N GLU A 497 24.21 4.82 7.00
CA GLU A 497 24.28 6.14 6.36
C GLU A 497 23.06 6.35 5.45
N GLY A 498 22.38 7.48 5.59
CA GLY A 498 21.11 7.68 4.92
C GLY A 498 20.39 8.96 5.35
N TYR A 499 19.09 9.04 5.05
CA TYR A 499 18.24 10.19 5.36
C TYR A 499 17.24 9.86 6.45
N VAL A 500 16.90 10.85 7.28
CA VAL A 500 15.93 10.67 8.36
C VAL A 500 14.50 10.76 7.84
N TYR A 501 13.81 9.62 7.70
CA TYR A 501 12.45 9.55 7.14
C TYR A 501 11.37 9.59 8.23
N GLU A 502 11.65 9.00 9.39
CA GLU A 502 10.68 8.96 10.49
C GLU A 502 11.34 9.28 11.83
N ILE A 503 10.62 10.02 12.69
CA ILE A 503 10.97 10.26 14.08
C ILE A 503 9.73 9.97 14.94
N THR A 504 9.72 8.81 15.59
CA THR A 504 8.56 8.31 16.38
C THR A 504 8.50 8.85 17.81
N VAL A 505 9.53 9.59 18.25
CA VAL A 505 9.68 10.02 19.65
C VAL A 505 9.91 11.51 19.79
N ASP A 506 9.19 12.12 20.74
CA ASP A 506 9.44 13.50 21.15
C ASP A 506 10.48 13.66 22.27
N ILE A 507 11.02 14.87 22.42
CA ILE A 507 11.83 15.23 23.58
C ILE A 507 11.01 15.08 24.87
N GLY A 508 11.50 14.25 25.79
CA GLY A 508 10.82 13.93 27.05
C GLY A 508 10.05 12.61 27.04
N THR A 509 9.91 11.96 25.88
CA THR A 509 9.31 10.61 25.76
C THR A 509 10.11 9.59 26.56
N ARG A 510 9.40 8.67 27.21
CA ARG A 510 10.00 7.65 28.07
C ARG A 510 9.98 6.30 27.35
N ILE A 511 11.15 5.72 27.14
CA ILE A 511 11.33 4.44 26.44
C ILE A 511 11.33 3.32 27.47
N GLU A 512 10.40 2.38 27.30
CA GLU A 512 10.18 1.24 28.22
C GLU A 512 10.47 -0.13 27.57
N SER A 513 10.61 -0.18 26.24
CA SER A 513 10.96 -1.39 25.50
C SER A 513 12.21 -1.18 24.66
N ARG A 514 13.03 -2.24 24.53
CA ARG A 514 14.18 -2.27 23.60
C ARG A 514 13.74 -2.36 22.13
N LEU A 515 12.48 -2.71 21.88
CA LEU A 515 11.88 -2.88 20.56
C LEU A 515 11.27 -1.57 20.02
N THR A 516 11.25 -0.49 20.82
CA THR A 516 10.76 0.80 20.34
C THR A 516 11.79 1.41 19.39
N SER A 517 11.50 1.40 18.09
CA SER A 517 12.23 2.21 17.10
C SER A 517 11.99 3.68 17.42
N MET A 518 13.05 4.49 17.48
CA MET A 518 12.98 5.92 17.83
C MET A 518 13.09 6.84 16.61
N MET A 519 13.71 6.33 15.55
CA MET A 519 14.00 7.04 14.31
C MET A 519 14.29 6.00 13.24
N VAL A 520 13.80 6.21 12.03
CA VAL A 520 14.10 5.35 10.87
C VAL A 520 14.95 6.15 9.90
N ILE A 521 16.10 5.57 9.53
CA ILE A 521 17.04 6.15 8.58
C ILE A 521 17.00 5.26 7.35
N VAL A 522 16.67 5.83 6.19
CA VAL A 522 16.55 5.10 4.92
C VAL A 522 17.82 5.34 4.10
N GLU A 523 18.43 4.27 3.59
CA GLU A 523 19.65 4.37 2.78
C GLU A 523 19.34 5.02 1.41
N GLN A 524 20.36 5.55 0.73
CA GLN A 524 20.17 6.15 -0.60
C GLN A 524 19.56 5.17 -1.62
N SER A 525 19.84 3.87 -1.49
CA SER A 525 19.30 2.81 -2.36
C SER A 525 17.85 2.43 -2.07
N GLU A 526 17.31 2.89 -0.95
CA GLU A 526 15.97 2.57 -0.45
C GLU A 526 15.03 3.79 -0.46
N ARG A 527 15.51 4.92 -1.00
CA ARG A 527 14.68 6.07 -1.31
C ARG A 527 13.77 5.75 -2.49
N PHE A 528 12.61 6.38 -2.53
CA PHE A 528 11.71 6.33 -3.66
C PHE A 528 11.64 7.74 -4.24
N THR A 529 12.41 7.97 -5.29
CA THR A 529 12.56 9.32 -5.88
C THR A 529 11.48 9.57 -6.93
N ASN A 530 11.26 10.83 -7.30
CA ASN A 530 10.29 11.22 -8.35
C ASN A 530 10.45 10.39 -9.65
N ILE A 531 11.68 10.14 -10.11
CA ILE A 531 11.91 9.30 -11.30
C ILE A 531 11.55 7.82 -11.06
N MET A 532 11.67 7.30 -9.83
CA MET A 532 11.26 5.95 -9.49
C MET A 532 9.74 5.81 -9.45
N GLU A 533 9.05 6.83 -8.94
CA GLU A 533 7.59 6.95 -8.95
C GLU A 533 7.02 6.98 -10.37
N TYR A 534 7.60 7.81 -11.24
CA TYR A 534 7.24 7.81 -12.65
C TYR A 534 7.49 6.44 -13.29
N ASN A 535 8.64 5.81 -13.03
CA ASN A 535 8.97 4.49 -13.58
C ASN A 535 8.17 3.33 -12.95
N ALA A 536 7.49 3.54 -11.81
CA ALA A 536 6.63 2.52 -11.19
C ALA A 536 5.48 2.13 -12.11
N LYS A 537 5.12 3.00 -13.07
CA LYS A 537 4.12 2.76 -14.11
C LYS A 537 4.46 1.64 -15.10
N ASP A 538 5.68 1.08 -15.08
CA ASP A 538 6.12 -0.05 -15.94
C ASP A 538 6.69 -1.18 -15.05
N LYS A 539 5.80 -1.98 -14.47
CA LYS A 539 6.15 -3.06 -13.51
C LYS A 539 7.09 -4.12 -14.06
N ASP A 540 7.00 -4.47 -15.34
CA ASP A 540 7.80 -5.56 -15.92
C ASP A 540 9.01 -5.07 -16.74
N GLY A 541 9.17 -3.75 -16.86
CA GLY A 541 10.29 -3.08 -17.51
C GLY A 541 10.34 -3.36 -19.00
N ASP A 542 9.18 -3.64 -19.62
CA ASP A 542 9.08 -3.93 -21.05
C ASP A 542 8.92 -2.66 -21.90
N GLY A 543 8.80 -1.49 -21.25
CA GLY A 543 8.61 -0.18 -21.86
C GLY A 543 7.14 0.14 -22.17
N ILE A 544 6.19 -0.65 -21.67
CA ILE A 544 4.75 -0.40 -21.78
C ILE A 544 4.21 -0.03 -20.40
N THR A 545 3.43 1.05 -20.35
CA THR A 545 2.82 1.48 -19.09
C THR A 545 1.72 0.51 -18.64
N ASP A 546 1.83 0.00 -17.42
CA ASP A 546 0.86 -0.89 -16.76
C ASP A 546 0.03 -0.21 -15.67
N GLY A 547 0.34 1.04 -15.30
CA GLY A 547 -0.61 1.98 -14.70
C GLY A 547 -0.41 2.37 -13.23
N ARG A 548 0.69 1.95 -12.60
CA ARG A 548 0.98 2.15 -11.16
C ARG A 548 1.75 3.44 -10.81
N SER A 549 1.54 4.52 -11.58
CA SER A 549 2.24 5.79 -11.30
C SER A 549 1.67 6.47 -10.05
N THR A 550 2.53 7.07 -9.24
CA THR A 550 2.19 7.72 -7.96
C THR A 550 2.34 9.24 -8.01
N ASP A 551 1.82 9.93 -7.00
CA ASP A 551 1.98 11.38 -6.82
C ASP A 551 3.25 11.70 -6.00
N PRO A 552 4.29 12.29 -6.60
CA PRO A 552 5.60 12.58 -5.98
C PRO A 552 5.58 13.58 -4.82
N LEU A 553 4.42 14.17 -4.54
CA LEU A 553 4.22 15.09 -3.43
C LEU A 553 3.35 14.49 -2.32
N VAL A 554 2.88 13.26 -2.48
CA VAL A 554 1.95 12.58 -1.58
C VAL A 554 2.41 11.15 -1.29
N ALA A 555 2.93 10.95 -0.08
CA ALA A 555 3.54 9.69 0.34
C ALA A 555 2.61 8.46 0.46
N ASP A 556 1.34 8.59 0.13
CA ASP A 556 0.26 7.59 0.21
C ASP A 556 -0.83 8.08 -0.74
N THR A 557 -0.71 7.69 -2.02
CA THR A 557 -1.47 8.25 -3.15
C THR A 557 -2.96 7.93 -3.02
N ASP A 558 -3.33 6.73 -2.58
CA ASP A 558 -4.72 6.29 -2.46
C ASP A 558 -5.35 6.53 -1.07
N GLY A 559 -4.52 6.82 -0.06
CA GLY A 559 -4.92 7.16 1.29
C GLY A 559 -5.34 5.96 2.16
N ASP A 560 -4.88 4.75 1.85
CA ASP A 560 -5.17 3.55 2.62
C ASP A 560 -4.30 3.39 3.89
N GLY A 561 -3.19 4.12 3.95
CA GLY A 561 -2.24 4.16 5.05
C GLY A 561 -0.92 3.41 4.81
N LEU A 562 -0.79 2.69 3.70
CA LEU A 562 0.45 2.14 3.18
C LEU A 562 1.15 3.22 2.34
N LYS A 563 2.47 3.20 2.31
CA LYS A 563 3.23 4.20 1.54
C LYS A 563 3.55 3.65 0.18
N ASP A 564 3.43 4.49 -0.84
CA ASP A 564 3.71 4.16 -2.24
C ASP A 564 5.04 3.41 -2.44
N GLY A 565 6.13 3.89 -1.82
CA GLY A 565 7.43 3.23 -1.85
C GLY A 565 7.44 1.81 -1.25
N ILE A 566 6.61 1.51 -0.25
CA ILE A 566 6.46 0.15 0.30
C ILE A 566 5.74 -0.75 -0.71
N GLU A 567 4.73 -0.22 -1.38
CA GLU A 567 3.88 -0.97 -2.31
C GLU A 567 4.61 -1.36 -3.59
N VAL A 568 5.39 -0.42 -4.13
CA VAL A 568 6.14 -0.61 -5.37
C VAL A 568 7.40 -1.45 -5.13
N MET A 569 8.16 -1.18 -4.05
CA MET A 569 9.35 -1.99 -3.71
C MET A 569 8.95 -3.39 -3.20
N GLY A 570 7.81 -3.47 -2.52
CA GLY A 570 7.24 -4.66 -1.94
C GLY A 570 7.84 -5.07 -0.60
N TRP A 571 7.21 -6.06 0.03
CA TRP A 571 7.65 -6.68 1.28
C TRP A 571 7.62 -8.21 1.18
N GLU A 572 8.37 -8.88 2.07
CA GLU A 572 8.43 -10.34 2.10
C GLU A 572 7.49 -10.91 3.17
N ILE A 573 6.53 -11.73 2.75
CA ILE A 573 5.64 -12.46 3.64
C ILE A 573 6.03 -13.93 3.77
N LEU A 574 5.52 -14.60 4.80
CA LEU A 574 5.65 -16.03 5.00
C LEU A 574 4.28 -16.70 4.88
N VAL A 575 4.07 -17.44 3.79
CA VAL A 575 2.84 -18.21 3.55
C VAL A 575 3.07 -19.67 3.89
N VAL A 576 2.17 -20.25 4.68
CA VAL A 576 2.16 -21.69 4.96
C VAL A 576 1.10 -22.35 4.07
N ASN A 577 1.54 -22.99 2.99
CA ASN A 577 0.71 -23.82 2.11
C ASN A 577 1.49 -25.09 1.77
N LYS A 578 1.19 -26.19 2.47
CA LYS A 578 1.87 -27.51 2.30
C LYS A 578 3.40 -27.40 2.38
N GLY A 579 3.86 -26.46 3.21
CA GLY A 579 5.25 -26.01 3.35
C GLY A 579 5.33 -24.50 3.57
N THR A 580 6.46 -24.01 4.08
CA THR A 580 6.68 -22.57 4.30
C THR A 580 7.34 -21.95 3.07
N ASN A 581 6.65 -21.01 2.40
CA ASN A 581 7.16 -20.28 1.26
C ASN A 581 7.31 -18.80 1.60
N ARG A 582 8.43 -18.21 1.21
CA ARG A 582 8.62 -16.76 1.25
C ARG A 582 8.15 -16.18 -0.07
N VAL A 583 7.25 -15.22 -0.02
CA VAL A 583 6.65 -14.57 -1.19
C VAL A 583 6.92 -13.08 -1.10
N MET A 584 7.40 -12.49 -2.19
CA MET A 584 7.53 -11.05 -2.31
C MET A 584 6.18 -10.50 -2.79
N VAL A 585 5.58 -9.62 -2.01
CA VAL A 585 4.29 -8.99 -2.28
C VAL A 585 4.55 -7.57 -2.74
N VAL A 586 3.79 -7.13 -3.72
CA VAL A 586 3.71 -5.74 -4.18
C VAL A 586 2.23 -5.41 -4.31
N SER A 587 1.82 -4.19 -4.03
CA SER A 587 0.45 -3.71 -4.27
C SER A 587 0.44 -2.65 -5.37
N ASP A 588 -0.73 -2.10 -5.70
CA ASP A 588 -0.91 -0.98 -6.61
C ASP A 588 -1.19 0.29 -5.79
N PRO A 589 -0.25 1.25 -5.71
CA PRO A 589 -0.39 2.43 -4.85
C PRO A 589 -1.49 3.42 -5.27
N GLY A 590 -2.09 3.21 -6.44
CA GLY A 590 -3.28 3.95 -6.86
C GLY A 590 -4.60 3.33 -6.40
N ALA A 591 -4.58 2.18 -5.70
CA ALA A 591 -5.75 1.37 -5.43
C ALA A 591 -5.82 0.91 -3.97
N TRP A 592 -6.77 1.48 -3.22
CA TRP A 592 -7.04 1.20 -1.80
C TRP A 592 -7.17 -0.30 -1.43
N ASP A 593 -7.44 -1.17 -2.40
CA ASP A 593 -7.63 -2.63 -2.28
C ASP A 593 -7.21 -3.22 -3.63
N THR A 594 -5.96 -3.71 -3.69
CA THR A 594 -5.32 -4.10 -4.95
C THR A 594 -5.96 -5.35 -5.58
N ASP A 595 -6.45 -6.29 -4.77
CA ASP A 595 -7.00 -7.57 -5.26
C ASP A 595 -8.53 -7.70 -5.14
N GLU A 596 -9.18 -6.63 -4.67
CA GLU A 596 -10.62 -6.45 -4.56
C GLU A 596 -11.32 -7.44 -3.60
N ASP A 597 -10.62 -7.93 -2.57
CA ASP A 597 -11.17 -8.86 -1.57
C ASP A 597 -11.95 -8.16 -0.43
N GLY A 598 -11.78 -6.84 -0.29
CA GLY A 598 -12.42 -5.99 0.72
C GLY A 598 -11.55 -5.65 1.94
N LEU A 599 -10.31 -6.13 2.01
CA LEU A 599 -9.24 -5.59 2.84
C LEU A 599 -8.52 -4.47 2.10
N SER A 600 -7.86 -3.58 2.85
CA SER A 600 -6.96 -2.62 2.24
C SER A 600 -5.54 -3.13 2.33
N ASP A 601 -4.69 -2.71 1.40
CA ASP A 601 -3.31 -3.16 1.27
C ASP A 601 -2.52 -2.91 2.58
N PHE A 602 -2.74 -1.76 3.22
CA PHE A 602 -2.22 -1.44 4.56
C PHE A 602 -2.62 -2.46 5.63
N ARG A 603 -3.87 -2.91 5.60
CA ARG A 603 -4.42 -3.83 6.59
C ARG A 603 -3.83 -5.22 6.41
N GLU A 604 -3.66 -5.64 5.17
CA GLU A 604 -2.97 -6.88 4.84
C GLU A 604 -1.51 -6.82 5.26
N PHE A 605 -0.81 -5.72 4.97
CA PHE A 605 0.57 -5.50 5.39
C PHE A 605 0.75 -5.56 6.92
N SER A 606 -0.17 -4.97 7.71
CA SER A 606 0.07 -4.68 9.12
C SER A 606 -0.78 -5.46 10.15
N GLU A 607 -1.98 -5.93 9.78
CA GLU A 607 -2.95 -6.50 10.73
C GLU A 607 -3.27 -7.97 10.50
N VAL A 608 -3.24 -8.45 9.25
CA VAL A 608 -3.75 -9.79 8.90
C VAL A 608 -2.85 -10.90 9.44
N CYS A 609 -1.54 -10.76 9.27
CA CYS A 609 -0.55 -11.75 9.73
C CYS A 609 0.68 -11.07 10.37
N GLU A 610 1.46 -11.80 11.17
CA GLU A 610 2.61 -11.25 11.90
C GLU A 610 3.68 -10.62 10.98
N ASN A 611 3.77 -11.04 9.71
CA ASN A 611 4.66 -10.46 8.68
C ASN A 611 3.88 -9.91 7.46
N GLY A 612 2.58 -9.68 7.60
CA GLY A 612 1.69 -9.26 6.51
C GLY A 612 1.11 -10.42 5.69
N GLY A 613 -0.06 -10.17 5.09
CA GLY A 613 -0.74 -10.98 4.06
C GLY A 613 -0.38 -10.55 2.64
N ASN A 614 -1.02 -11.15 1.64
CA ASN A 614 -0.73 -10.91 0.22
C ASN A 614 -1.78 -10.03 -0.46
N ALA A 615 -1.57 -8.71 -0.42
CA ALA A 615 -2.44 -7.70 -1.03
C ALA A 615 -2.65 -7.80 -2.56
N SER A 616 -1.93 -8.70 -3.24
CA SER A 616 -2.11 -8.96 -4.67
C SER A 616 -2.88 -10.26 -4.95
N ASN A 617 -3.33 -10.98 -3.93
CA ASN A 617 -3.96 -12.27 -4.06
C ASN A 617 -5.01 -12.51 -2.96
N PRO A 618 -6.30 -12.61 -3.31
CA PRO A 618 -7.42 -12.53 -2.36
C PRO A 618 -7.60 -13.78 -1.46
N ASP A 619 -6.64 -14.71 -1.52
CA ASP A 619 -6.57 -15.99 -0.81
C ASP A 619 -5.08 -16.31 -0.63
N THR A 620 -4.50 -15.75 0.43
CA THR A 620 -3.05 -15.70 0.67
C THR A 620 -2.45 -17.10 0.76
N ASP A 621 -3.08 -18.02 1.50
CA ASP A 621 -2.58 -19.37 1.71
C ASP A 621 -3.16 -20.42 0.76
N GLY A 622 -4.17 -20.09 -0.04
CA GLY A 622 -4.66 -20.91 -1.14
C GLY A 622 -5.49 -22.12 -0.69
N ASP A 623 -6.15 -22.03 0.46
CA ASP A 623 -7.01 -23.09 1.02
C ASP A 623 -8.46 -23.01 0.49
N GLY A 624 -8.80 -21.92 -0.22
CA GLY A 624 -10.11 -21.68 -0.83
C GLY A 624 -11.04 -20.78 -0.02
N LEU A 625 -10.60 -20.27 1.13
CA LEU A 625 -11.18 -19.12 1.83
C LEU A 625 -10.45 -17.84 1.41
N GLY A 626 -11.12 -16.70 1.51
CA GLY A 626 -10.49 -15.42 1.19
C GLY A 626 -10.11 -14.67 2.45
N ASP A 627 -9.05 -13.88 2.39
CA ASP A 627 -8.43 -13.25 3.55
C ASP A 627 -9.43 -12.38 4.34
N TYR A 628 -10.25 -11.58 3.66
CA TYR A 628 -11.35 -10.84 4.29
C TYR A 628 -12.32 -11.73 5.08
N THR A 629 -12.65 -12.90 4.51
CA THR A 629 -13.61 -13.82 5.12
C THR A 629 -13.08 -14.38 6.43
N GLU A 630 -11.81 -14.74 6.45
CA GLU A 630 -11.17 -15.34 7.61
C GLU A 630 -10.85 -14.31 8.68
N ALA A 631 -10.19 -13.20 8.32
CA ALA A 631 -9.72 -12.20 9.28
C ALA A 631 -10.84 -11.27 9.82
N VAL A 632 -11.91 -11.04 9.05
CA VAL A 632 -12.91 -9.99 9.36
C VAL A 632 -14.31 -10.55 9.50
N HIS A 633 -14.79 -11.29 8.50
CA HIS A 633 -16.16 -11.79 8.51
C HIS A 633 -16.31 -12.90 9.55
N GLY A 634 -15.34 -13.80 9.62
CA GLY A 634 -15.31 -14.98 10.47
C GLY A 634 -16.41 -15.98 10.14
N PHE A 635 -16.47 -17.00 11.00
CA PHE A 635 -17.38 -18.14 10.94
C PHE A 635 -18.13 -18.30 12.26
N GLU A 636 -19.17 -19.14 12.28
CA GLU A 636 -19.98 -19.40 13.46
C GLU A 636 -20.11 -20.91 13.70
N TRP A 637 -19.62 -21.39 14.84
CA TRP A 637 -19.77 -22.77 15.30
C TRP A 637 -20.63 -22.80 16.57
N ASP A 638 -21.74 -23.54 16.55
CA ASP A 638 -22.68 -23.67 17.68
C ASP A 638 -23.15 -22.32 18.31
N GLY A 639 -23.17 -21.24 17.55
CA GLY A 639 -23.57 -19.91 18.02
C GLY A 639 -22.42 -19.03 18.54
N VAL A 640 -21.17 -19.49 18.41
CA VAL A 640 -19.95 -18.77 18.81
C VAL A 640 -19.17 -18.42 17.55
N ALA A 641 -18.82 -17.13 17.41
CA ALA A 641 -18.02 -16.67 16.30
C ALA A 641 -16.53 -17.00 16.50
N TYR A 642 -15.87 -17.46 15.43
CA TYR A 642 -14.43 -17.72 15.36
C TYR A 642 -13.88 -17.28 14.00
N SER A 643 -12.57 -17.27 13.84
CA SER A 643 -11.84 -16.86 12.63
C SER A 643 -10.64 -17.77 12.45
N THR A 644 -10.33 -18.11 11.20
CA THR A 644 -9.15 -18.87 10.80
C THR A 644 -8.01 -17.91 10.41
N SER A 645 -6.86 -18.45 10.05
CA SER A 645 -5.65 -17.68 9.74
C SER A 645 -5.42 -17.59 8.22
N PRO A 646 -5.52 -16.40 7.59
CA PRO A 646 -5.32 -16.25 6.14
C PRO A 646 -3.94 -16.63 5.58
N CYS A 647 -2.94 -16.77 6.46
CA CYS A 647 -1.58 -17.14 6.07
C CYS A 647 -1.22 -18.59 6.40
N MET A 648 -2.18 -19.37 6.90
CA MET A 648 -1.99 -20.78 7.26
C MET A 648 -3.19 -21.59 6.80
N PHE A 649 -2.98 -22.38 5.75
CA PHE A 649 -4.02 -23.22 5.15
C PHE A 649 -4.68 -24.26 6.10
N ASP A 650 -4.14 -24.42 7.32
CA ASP A 650 -4.52 -25.37 8.36
C ASP A 650 -4.20 -24.68 9.71
N THR A 651 -5.21 -24.05 10.30
CA THR A 651 -5.05 -23.16 11.46
C THR A 651 -4.74 -23.94 12.74
N ASP A 652 -5.33 -25.11 12.95
CA ASP A 652 -5.12 -25.93 14.15
C ASP A 652 -4.11 -27.09 13.99
N ASN A 653 -3.56 -27.24 12.78
CA ASN A 653 -2.51 -28.18 12.41
C ASN A 653 -2.88 -29.66 12.58
N ASP A 654 -4.12 -30.01 12.27
CA ASP A 654 -4.62 -31.38 12.36
C ASP A 654 -4.48 -32.18 11.05
N GLY A 655 -4.20 -31.46 9.95
CA GLY A 655 -3.98 -31.99 8.60
C GLY A 655 -5.11 -31.75 7.61
N LEU A 656 -6.27 -31.23 8.03
CA LEU A 656 -7.33 -30.71 7.16
C LEU A 656 -7.08 -29.24 6.81
N GLU A 657 -7.64 -28.80 5.69
CA GLU A 657 -7.50 -27.39 5.26
C GLU A 657 -8.70 -26.60 5.79
N ASP A 658 -8.51 -25.37 6.29
CA ASP A 658 -9.60 -24.62 6.93
C ASP A 658 -10.82 -24.46 5.98
N GLY A 659 -10.54 -24.23 4.70
CA GLY A 659 -11.55 -24.21 3.63
C GLY A 659 -12.33 -25.50 3.43
N GLU A 660 -11.72 -26.68 3.65
CA GLU A 660 -12.42 -27.98 3.67
C GLU A 660 -13.26 -28.16 4.93
N GLU A 661 -12.78 -27.67 6.07
CA GLU A 661 -13.47 -27.85 7.36
C GLU A 661 -14.71 -26.96 7.49
N VAL A 662 -14.68 -25.76 6.92
CA VAL A 662 -15.79 -24.80 6.98
C VAL A 662 -16.84 -25.07 5.88
N ILE A 663 -16.43 -25.65 4.75
CA ILE A 663 -17.30 -25.90 3.59
C ILE A 663 -17.35 -27.40 3.31
N GLU A 664 -18.55 -27.99 3.28
CA GLU A 664 -18.74 -29.43 2.97
C GLU A 664 -17.90 -29.89 1.75
N GLY A 665 -16.82 -30.61 2.04
CA GLY A 665 -15.82 -31.10 1.09
C GLY A 665 -16.22 -32.37 0.34
N GLN A 666 -15.22 -33.12 -0.15
CA GLN A 666 -15.46 -34.40 -0.83
C GLN A 666 -15.73 -35.56 0.14
N ASP A 667 -15.30 -35.41 1.39
CA ASP A 667 -15.44 -36.34 2.49
C ASP A 667 -16.78 -36.21 3.25
N PHE A 668 -17.48 -35.08 3.08
CA PHE A 668 -18.77 -34.71 3.66
C PHE A 668 -18.75 -34.42 5.17
N TYR A 669 -17.57 -34.14 5.75
CA TYR A 669 -17.46 -33.66 7.12
C TYR A 669 -17.21 -32.15 7.14
N VAL A 670 -17.67 -31.50 8.21
CA VAL A 670 -17.48 -30.07 8.49
C VAL A 670 -17.08 -30.02 9.95
N THR A 671 -15.79 -29.82 10.19
CA THR A 671 -15.13 -29.83 11.50
C THR A 671 -14.78 -28.40 11.92
N HIS A 672 -14.28 -28.23 13.13
CA HIS A 672 -13.98 -26.91 13.67
C HIS A 672 -12.53 -26.52 13.40
N ALA A 673 -12.27 -25.72 12.37
CA ALA A 673 -10.92 -25.32 11.89
C ALA A 673 -9.93 -24.62 12.86
N ASN A 674 -10.32 -24.40 14.13
CA ASN A 674 -9.40 -23.93 15.18
C ASN A 674 -9.31 -24.92 16.36
N ASN A 675 -9.88 -26.10 16.20
CA ASN A 675 -9.93 -27.15 17.20
C ASN A 675 -9.70 -28.49 16.52
N SER A 676 -8.46 -28.95 16.60
CA SER A 676 -7.96 -30.16 15.94
C SER A 676 -8.66 -31.48 16.30
N ASP A 677 -9.63 -31.47 17.22
CA ASP A 677 -10.38 -32.62 17.76
C ASP A 677 -11.80 -32.13 18.06
N THR A 678 -12.67 -32.16 17.04
CA THR A 678 -13.96 -31.48 17.07
C THR A 678 -14.95 -32.10 18.06
N ASP A 679 -14.85 -33.40 18.31
CA ASP A 679 -15.75 -34.12 19.23
C ASP A 679 -15.14 -34.47 20.60
N ASP A 680 -13.93 -33.98 20.87
CA ASP A 680 -13.19 -34.04 22.13
C ASP A 680 -12.92 -35.49 22.60
N ASP A 681 -12.60 -36.39 21.68
CA ASP A 681 -12.42 -37.82 21.96
C ASP A 681 -10.94 -38.26 22.07
N GLY A 682 -10.02 -37.37 21.69
CA GLY A 682 -8.58 -37.54 21.74
C GLY A 682 -7.95 -38.00 20.41
N LEU A 683 -8.73 -38.19 19.35
CA LEU A 683 -8.28 -38.35 17.98
C LEU A 683 -8.42 -37.02 17.25
N VAL A 684 -7.46 -36.68 16.38
CA VAL A 684 -7.55 -35.44 15.62
C VAL A 684 -8.36 -35.63 14.34
N ASP A 685 -9.14 -34.65 13.93
CA ASP A 685 -10.14 -34.81 12.87
C ASP A 685 -9.50 -35.24 11.54
N GLY A 686 -8.37 -34.61 11.17
CA GLY A 686 -7.58 -34.99 10.01
C GLY A 686 -7.04 -36.43 10.07
N SER A 687 -6.81 -36.98 11.26
CA SER A 687 -6.45 -38.39 11.41
C SER A 687 -7.64 -39.32 11.21
N GLU A 688 -8.86 -38.88 11.42
CA GLU A 688 -10.07 -39.68 11.17
C GLU A 688 -10.43 -39.70 9.69
N VAL A 689 -10.33 -38.52 9.05
CA VAL A 689 -10.71 -38.28 7.66
C VAL A 689 -9.64 -38.73 6.68
N LEU A 690 -8.41 -38.22 6.80
CA LEU A 690 -7.34 -38.41 5.81
C LEU A 690 -6.52 -39.66 6.06
N TYR A 691 -6.24 -39.95 7.34
CA TYR A 691 -5.40 -41.07 7.73
C TYR A 691 -6.23 -42.20 8.32
N ILE A 692 -6.85 -43.07 7.51
CA ILE A 692 -7.31 -44.36 8.03
C ILE A 692 -6.10 -45.03 8.72
N PRO A 693 -6.00 -45.08 10.06
CA PRO A 693 -4.68 -45.18 10.70
C PRO A 693 -4.02 -46.53 10.43
N ARG A 694 -4.82 -47.50 9.96
CA ARG A 694 -4.40 -48.87 9.72
C ARG A 694 -5.06 -49.42 8.44
N PRO A 695 -4.35 -50.25 7.64
CA PRO A 695 -4.85 -50.78 6.37
C PRO A 695 -6.18 -51.57 6.40
N TRP A 696 -6.73 -51.87 7.59
CA TRP A 696 -7.86 -52.77 7.82
C TRP A 696 -9.05 -52.17 8.59
N GLN A 697 -9.00 -50.88 8.92
CA GLN A 697 -10.12 -50.18 9.57
C GLN A 697 -10.85 -49.31 8.54
N ASN A 698 -12.09 -48.94 8.84
CA ASN A 698 -12.75 -47.87 8.12
C ASN A 698 -12.50 -46.54 8.87
N PRO A 699 -12.75 -45.38 8.24
CA PRO A 699 -12.74 -44.11 8.94
C PRO A 699 -13.71 -44.11 10.12
N THR A 700 -13.32 -43.44 11.21
CA THR A 700 -14.20 -42.98 12.28
C THR A 700 -14.86 -41.66 11.86
N ASN A 701 -15.76 -41.12 12.67
CA ASN A 701 -16.51 -39.92 12.35
C ASN A 701 -16.07 -38.78 13.28
N PRO A 702 -15.42 -37.71 12.78
CA PRO A 702 -14.84 -36.64 13.61
C PRO A 702 -15.85 -35.73 14.32
N LEU A 703 -17.14 -36.05 14.22
CA LEU A 703 -18.24 -35.33 14.86
C LEU A 703 -18.95 -36.19 15.92
N VAL A 704 -18.49 -37.41 16.13
CA VAL A 704 -19.09 -38.40 17.02
C VAL A 704 -17.99 -39.17 17.74
N ASN A 705 -17.76 -38.75 18.99
CA ASN A 705 -16.76 -39.32 19.89
C ASN A 705 -16.87 -40.82 20.23
N ASP A 706 -17.84 -41.54 19.68
CA ASP A 706 -18.09 -42.99 19.83
C ASP A 706 -18.82 -43.46 18.56
N THR A 707 -18.05 -43.71 17.50
CA THR A 707 -18.57 -43.93 16.15
C THR A 707 -19.36 -45.24 16.03
N ASP A 708 -18.93 -46.30 16.73
CA ASP A 708 -19.59 -47.60 16.69
C ASP A 708 -20.70 -47.77 17.77
N SER A 709 -20.81 -46.79 18.66
CA SER A 709 -21.78 -46.68 19.74
C SER A 709 -21.68 -47.80 20.77
N ASP A 710 -20.48 -48.32 21.02
CA ASP A 710 -20.23 -49.35 22.01
C ASP A 710 -19.95 -48.83 23.43
N GLY A 711 -19.68 -47.53 23.55
CA GLY A 711 -19.48 -46.82 24.81
C GLY A 711 -18.01 -46.57 25.15
N MET A 712 -17.09 -46.91 24.25
CA MET A 712 -15.69 -46.50 24.27
C MET A 712 -15.50 -45.31 23.31
N LEU A 713 -14.51 -44.45 23.58
CA LEU A 713 -14.22 -43.29 22.73
C LEU A 713 -13.25 -43.71 21.61
N ASP A 714 -13.42 -43.20 20.39
CA ASP A 714 -12.64 -43.64 19.23
C ASP A 714 -11.14 -43.33 19.44
N GLY A 715 -10.84 -42.11 19.92
CA GLY A 715 -9.48 -41.71 20.28
C GLY A 715 -8.83 -42.55 21.37
N TRP A 716 -9.60 -43.07 22.33
CA TRP A 716 -9.08 -43.98 23.35
C TRP A 716 -8.83 -45.39 22.81
N GLU A 717 -9.72 -45.94 21.98
CA GLU A 717 -9.50 -47.24 21.35
C GLU A 717 -8.26 -47.24 20.45
N MET A 718 -7.93 -46.09 19.86
CA MET A 718 -6.86 -45.96 18.89
C MET A 718 -5.50 -45.56 19.48
N GLN A 719 -5.49 -44.77 20.57
CA GLN A 719 -4.30 -44.21 21.25
C GLN A 719 -3.11 -43.97 20.31
N VAL A 720 -3.20 -42.92 19.49
CA VAL A 720 -2.20 -42.61 18.46
C VAL A 720 -1.24 -41.51 18.95
N ARG A 721 -0.43 -41.77 19.99
CA ARG A 721 0.64 -40.82 20.38
C ARG A 721 2.01 -41.19 19.82
N SER A 722 2.84 -40.14 19.75
CA SER A 722 4.22 -40.08 19.22
C SER A 722 5.05 -41.36 19.31
N ILE A 723 5.80 -41.61 18.23
CA ILE A 723 6.69 -42.75 17.95
C ILE A 723 7.80 -42.98 19.00
N GLU A 724 8.06 -42.01 19.88
CA GLU A 724 9.16 -42.05 20.84
C GLU A 724 8.75 -42.51 22.24
N ASP A 725 7.45 -42.48 22.59
CA ASP A 725 6.94 -42.73 23.95
C ASP A 725 5.79 -43.77 24.03
N ASN A 726 5.44 -44.46 22.94
CA ASN A 726 4.23 -45.31 22.91
C ASN A 726 4.43 -46.68 23.62
N SER A 727 4.37 -46.70 24.95
CA SER A 727 4.33 -47.92 25.78
C SER A 727 2.93 -48.53 25.91
N ASN A 728 1.87 -47.80 25.57
CA ASN A 728 0.47 -48.16 25.88
C ASN A 728 -0.37 -48.35 24.59
N SER A 729 0.24 -48.82 23.52
CA SER A 729 -0.43 -48.88 22.20
C SER A 729 -1.54 -49.92 22.17
N HIS A 730 -2.81 -49.52 22.07
CA HIS A 730 -3.97 -50.43 21.97
C HIS A 730 -4.10 -51.17 20.62
N SER A 731 -3.02 -51.20 19.85
CA SER A 731 -2.99 -51.65 18.46
C SER A 731 -2.79 -53.15 18.28
N LEU A 732 -3.67 -53.95 18.89
CA LEU A 732 -3.65 -55.40 18.73
C LEU A 732 -4.52 -55.91 17.56
N TRP A 733 -3.87 -56.54 16.57
CA TRP A 733 -4.53 -57.21 15.45
C TRP A 733 -4.66 -58.72 15.69
N VAL A 734 -5.89 -59.24 15.72
CA VAL A 734 -6.21 -60.63 16.07
C VAL A 734 -6.57 -61.42 14.82
N VAL A 735 -5.88 -62.55 14.57
CA VAL A 735 -6.13 -63.41 13.40
C VAL A 735 -6.26 -64.87 13.81
N ALA A 736 -7.32 -65.55 13.34
CA ALA A 736 -7.58 -66.97 13.60
C ALA A 736 -7.02 -67.92 12.54
N GLU A 737 -6.62 -67.42 11.37
CA GLU A 737 -6.06 -68.21 10.26
C GLU A 737 -4.71 -67.66 9.80
N PRO A 738 -3.83 -68.48 9.19
CA PRO A 738 -2.58 -67.98 8.64
C PRO A 738 -2.82 -66.89 7.60
N TRP A 739 -2.07 -65.79 7.69
CA TRP A 739 -2.28 -64.60 6.87
C TRP A 739 -0.97 -63.99 6.36
N LEU A 740 -1.11 -63.10 5.36
CA LEU A 740 -0.01 -62.41 4.71
C LEU A 740 -0.07 -60.91 5.05
N PRO A 741 0.89 -60.36 5.81
CA PRO A 741 0.96 -58.92 6.10
C PRO A 741 1.19 -58.08 4.83
N PRO A 742 0.79 -56.79 4.76
CA PRO A 742 0.85 -55.97 3.54
C PRO A 742 2.27 -55.69 3.04
N SER A 743 3.24 -55.64 3.96
CA SER A 743 4.66 -55.51 3.61
C SER A 743 5.29 -56.82 3.13
N CYS A 744 4.51 -57.92 3.12
CA CYS A 744 4.98 -59.26 2.82
C CYS A 744 4.45 -59.77 1.48
N ASN A 745 5.37 -60.10 0.56
CA ASN A 745 5.02 -60.64 -0.76
C ASN A 745 4.96 -62.17 -0.81
N SER A 746 5.30 -62.88 0.27
CA SER A 746 5.34 -64.36 0.28
C SER A 746 5.10 -64.96 1.66
N MET A 747 4.15 -65.90 1.73
CA MET A 747 3.81 -66.65 2.95
C MET A 747 5.01 -67.40 3.56
N SER A 748 6.00 -67.74 2.75
CA SER A 748 7.21 -68.46 3.20
C SER A 748 8.32 -67.57 3.76
N GLN A 749 8.25 -66.24 3.56
CA GLN A 749 9.29 -65.30 4.00
C GLN A 749 8.86 -64.52 5.25
N CYS A 750 7.58 -64.14 5.32
CA CYS A 750 7.05 -63.25 6.36
C CYS A 750 5.55 -63.48 6.62
N GLY A 751 5.01 -64.63 6.20
CA GLY A 751 3.64 -65.03 6.52
C GLY A 751 3.51 -65.35 8.01
N GLN A 752 2.39 -64.94 8.59
CA GLN A 752 2.15 -65.06 10.03
C GLN A 752 1.12 -66.15 10.33
N GLY A 753 1.32 -66.86 11.43
CA GLY A 753 0.35 -67.82 11.96
C GLY A 753 -0.81 -67.12 12.69
N PRO A 754 -1.84 -67.87 13.11
CA PRO A 754 -2.90 -67.33 13.95
C PRO A 754 -2.35 -66.74 15.26
N GLY A 755 -2.85 -65.60 15.72
CA GLY A 755 -2.37 -64.88 16.91
C GLY A 755 -2.72 -63.40 16.95
N GLY A 756 -2.30 -62.74 18.04
CA GLY A 756 -2.34 -61.28 18.22
C GLY A 756 -1.00 -60.64 17.85
N PHE A 757 -1.04 -59.66 16.97
CA PHE A 757 0.14 -58.94 16.48
C PHE A 757 -0.04 -57.45 16.67
N MET A 758 0.94 -56.79 17.29
CA MET A 758 0.88 -55.33 17.47
C MET A 758 1.30 -54.60 16.20
N PHE A 759 0.58 -53.55 15.84
CA PHE A 759 0.91 -52.68 14.70
C PHE A 759 1.41 -51.33 15.18
N LEU A 760 2.59 -50.94 14.71
CA LEU A 760 3.19 -49.68 15.15
C LEU A 760 2.70 -48.50 14.32
N ASN A 761 2.93 -48.54 13.01
CA ASN A 761 2.50 -47.52 12.04
C ASN A 761 2.74 -48.03 10.61
N MET A 762 2.36 -47.23 9.61
CA MET A 762 2.56 -47.57 8.19
C MET A 762 4.04 -47.74 7.77
N ASN A 763 4.99 -47.11 8.47
CA ASN A 763 6.42 -47.15 8.13
C ASN A 763 7.14 -48.39 8.71
N GLN A 764 6.79 -48.77 9.94
CA GLN A 764 7.39 -49.90 10.66
C GLN A 764 6.57 -51.20 10.49
N GLY A 765 5.27 -51.08 10.21
CA GLY A 765 4.36 -52.21 10.07
C GLY A 765 4.10 -52.95 11.38
N PHE A 766 3.85 -54.25 11.27
CA PHE A 766 3.65 -55.11 12.44
C PHE A 766 4.95 -55.52 13.12
N ILE A 767 4.90 -55.63 14.44
CA ILE A 767 5.85 -56.43 15.20
C ILE A 767 5.62 -57.90 14.82
N LEU A 768 6.66 -58.56 14.29
CA LEU A 768 6.55 -59.93 13.79
C LEU A 768 6.46 -60.99 14.91
N GLU A 769 6.83 -60.60 16.13
CA GLU A 769 6.61 -61.39 17.32
C GLU A 769 5.16 -61.24 17.77
N LYS A 770 4.57 -62.37 18.16
CA LYS A 770 3.18 -62.47 18.54
C LYS A 770 3.07 -62.17 20.04
N LYS A 771 2.26 -61.18 20.42
CA LYS A 771 2.03 -60.81 21.83
C LYS A 771 1.23 -61.92 22.52
N TYR A 772 0.07 -62.30 21.97
CA TYR A 772 -0.79 -63.34 22.53
C TYR A 772 -1.14 -64.44 21.54
N SER A 773 -1.26 -65.66 22.04
CA SER A 773 -1.87 -66.79 21.35
C SER A 773 -3.38 -66.84 21.42
N VAL A 774 -3.99 -67.39 20.37
CA VAL A 774 -5.45 -67.55 20.29
C VAL A 774 -5.99 -68.40 21.44
N SER A 775 -5.15 -69.19 22.11
CA SER A 775 -5.52 -69.94 23.32
C SER A 775 -5.38 -69.15 24.62
N GLU A 776 -4.59 -68.06 24.62
CA GLU A 776 -4.43 -67.17 25.77
C GLU A 776 -5.53 -66.11 25.78
N MET A 777 -5.95 -65.62 24.61
CA MET A 777 -7.05 -64.65 24.48
C MET A 777 -8.43 -65.25 24.81
N ASN A 778 -9.25 -64.50 25.54
CA ASN A 778 -10.64 -64.88 25.84
C ASN A 778 -11.61 -64.44 24.73
N LEU A 779 -11.57 -65.14 23.60
CA LEU A 779 -12.46 -64.87 22.45
C LEU A 779 -13.83 -65.57 22.56
N SER A 780 -14.28 -65.88 23.78
CA SER A 780 -15.45 -66.73 23.99
C SER A 780 -16.76 -66.00 23.65
N GLY A 781 -17.60 -66.61 22.80
CA GLY A 781 -18.84 -65.97 22.31
C GLY A 781 -18.67 -65.07 21.08
N PHE A 782 -17.43 -64.88 20.61
CA PHE A 782 -17.11 -64.01 19.49
C PHE A 782 -16.75 -64.78 18.22
N ALA A 783 -17.28 -64.37 17.07
CA ALA A 783 -16.98 -64.98 15.78
C ALA A 783 -16.18 -64.00 14.92
N ILE A 784 -14.86 -64.23 14.82
CA ILE A 784 -13.98 -63.37 14.02
C ILE A 784 -14.47 -63.32 12.56
N PRO A 785 -14.79 -62.13 12.04
CA PRO A 785 -15.30 -61.98 10.68
C PRO A 785 -14.23 -62.32 9.63
N ASP A 786 -14.68 -62.63 8.42
CA ASP A 786 -13.80 -62.69 7.25
C ASP A 786 -13.35 -61.25 6.92
N ASN A 787 -12.08 -61.06 6.56
CA ASN A 787 -11.54 -59.73 6.26
C ASN A 787 -11.27 -59.56 4.76
N ASP A 788 -11.64 -58.43 4.17
CA ASP A 788 -11.52 -58.21 2.72
C ASP A 788 -10.09 -57.89 2.24
N LYS A 789 -9.17 -57.55 3.14
CA LYS A 789 -7.79 -57.16 2.83
C LYS A 789 -6.78 -58.30 2.98
N CYS A 790 -7.17 -59.43 3.56
CA CYS A 790 -6.38 -60.66 3.62
C CYS A 790 -7.27 -61.85 3.24
N ASN A 791 -6.70 -62.95 2.77
CA ASN A 791 -7.46 -64.21 2.67
C ASN A 791 -7.46 -64.93 4.02
N CYS A 792 -7.97 -64.27 5.06
CA CYS A 792 -7.91 -64.71 6.45
C CYS A 792 -9.11 -64.22 7.27
N LYS A 793 -9.33 -64.84 8.43
CA LYS A 793 -10.26 -64.35 9.47
C LYS A 793 -9.49 -63.52 10.47
N GLY A 794 -9.72 -62.21 10.48
CA GLY A 794 -9.01 -61.30 11.37
C GLY A 794 -9.77 -60.00 11.60
N ARG A 795 -9.51 -59.38 12.75
CA ARG A 795 -10.07 -58.07 13.16
C ARG A 795 -9.10 -57.32 14.10
N TRP A 796 -9.37 -56.04 14.28
CA TRP A 796 -8.79 -55.23 15.35
C TRP A 796 -9.43 -55.58 16.69
N ALA A 797 -8.65 -55.56 17.77
CA ALA A 797 -9.12 -55.88 19.11
C ALA A 797 -10.11 -54.83 19.63
N LEU A 798 -9.76 -53.54 19.47
CA LEU A 798 -10.56 -52.34 19.72
C LEU A 798 -10.77 -51.64 18.36
N ASP A 799 -11.97 -51.76 17.77
CA ASP A 799 -12.29 -51.25 16.44
C ASP A 799 -13.42 -50.21 16.48
N PRO A 800 -13.11 -48.90 16.57
CA PRO A 800 -14.11 -47.83 16.67
C PRO A 800 -14.88 -47.59 15.36
N SER A 801 -14.50 -48.27 14.27
CA SER A 801 -15.04 -48.03 12.94
C SER A 801 -16.56 -48.23 12.87
N PHE A 802 -17.27 -47.34 12.15
CA PHE A 802 -18.71 -47.48 11.95
C PHE A 802 -19.12 -48.87 11.39
N GLY A 803 -19.97 -49.58 12.13
CA GLY A 803 -20.47 -50.90 11.76
C GLY A 803 -19.52 -52.06 12.07
N SER A 804 -18.47 -51.81 12.85
CA SER A 804 -17.69 -52.84 13.54
C SER A 804 -18.58 -53.61 14.54
N LEU A 805 -18.01 -54.63 15.16
CA LEU A 805 -18.67 -55.35 16.24
C LEU A 805 -18.22 -54.74 17.55
N LYS A 806 -19.18 -54.26 18.35
CA LYS A 806 -18.98 -53.84 19.75
C LYS A 806 -17.98 -54.72 20.47
N ASP A 807 -16.91 -54.13 20.95
CA ASP A 807 -15.85 -54.82 21.67
C ASP A 807 -15.60 -54.32 23.11
N ASP A 808 -16.43 -53.39 23.57
CA ASP A 808 -16.61 -52.94 24.96
C ASP A 808 -16.62 -54.04 26.04
N THR A 809 -17.17 -55.21 25.73
CA THR A 809 -17.42 -56.30 26.69
C THR A 809 -16.41 -57.46 26.62
N PHE A 810 -15.43 -57.40 25.72
CA PHE A 810 -14.39 -58.43 25.66
C PHE A 810 -13.26 -58.15 26.64
N ASP A 811 -12.48 -59.19 26.87
CA ASP A 811 -11.32 -59.23 27.75
C ASP A 811 -10.25 -59.92 26.90
N ILE A 812 -9.40 -59.14 26.23
CA ILE A 812 -8.59 -59.65 25.12
C ILE A 812 -7.24 -60.23 25.58
N ASP A 813 -6.67 -59.69 26.65
CA ASP A 813 -5.47 -60.17 27.36
C ASP A 813 -5.78 -61.20 28.46
N ASN A 814 -7.05 -61.42 28.79
CA ASN A 814 -7.54 -62.47 29.69
C ASN A 814 -7.11 -62.26 31.15
N ASP A 815 -7.13 -61.02 31.60
CA ASP A 815 -6.81 -60.58 32.96
C ASP A 815 -8.06 -60.53 33.87
N THR A 816 -9.25 -60.81 33.31
CA THR A 816 -10.60 -60.76 33.89
C THR A 816 -11.30 -59.40 33.92
N LEU A 817 -10.64 -58.35 33.45
CA LEU A 817 -11.21 -57.03 33.22
C LEU A 817 -11.71 -56.93 31.78
N SER A 818 -12.86 -56.30 31.57
CA SER A 818 -13.35 -56.07 30.20
C SER A 818 -12.77 -54.76 29.66
N ASN A 819 -12.49 -54.68 28.36
CA ASN A 819 -12.02 -53.49 27.65
C ASN A 819 -12.66 -52.17 28.14
N SER A 820 -13.99 -52.09 28.24
CA SER A 820 -14.67 -50.85 28.68
C SER A 820 -14.44 -50.49 30.15
N ALA A 821 -14.04 -51.43 31.02
CA ALA A 821 -13.72 -51.20 32.42
C ALA A 821 -12.31 -50.60 32.60
N GLU A 822 -11.44 -50.85 31.63
CA GLU A 822 -10.04 -50.43 31.58
C GLU A 822 -9.88 -48.99 31.12
N ALA A 823 -10.93 -48.41 30.53
CA ALA A 823 -10.98 -47.02 30.11
C ALA A 823 -10.54 -46.02 31.21
N PRO A 824 -10.06 -44.82 30.85
CA PRO A 824 -9.42 -43.89 31.79
C PRO A 824 -10.38 -43.37 32.86
N ASP A 825 -11.66 -43.24 32.53
CA ASP A 825 -12.73 -42.89 33.47
C ASP A 825 -12.99 -44.03 34.49
N ARG A 826 -12.77 -45.26 34.05
CA ARG A 826 -12.76 -46.60 34.70
C ARG A 826 -11.64 -46.87 35.68
N TRP A 827 -10.71 -47.72 35.26
CA TRP A 827 -9.51 -48.16 35.99
C TRP A 827 -8.22 -47.65 35.37
N ASN A 828 -8.27 -47.02 34.20
CA ASN A 828 -7.11 -46.43 33.51
C ASN A 828 -5.98 -47.46 33.31
N THR A 829 -6.38 -48.64 32.84
CA THR A 829 -5.51 -49.76 32.51
C THR A 829 -5.43 -49.95 31.00
N ASN A 830 -4.50 -50.78 30.54
CA ASN A 830 -4.23 -51.03 29.14
C ASN A 830 -4.96 -52.31 28.68
N PRO A 831 -5.97 -52.24 27.81
CA PRO A 831 -6.77 -53.40 27.39
C PRO A 831 -6.03 -54.50 26.62
N ILE A 832 -4.73 -54.37 26.43
CA ILE A 832 -3.93 -55.36 25.71
C ILE A 832 -2.69 -55.77 26.52
N ASP A 833 -2.62 -55.38 27.78
CA ASP A 833 -1.54 -55.73 28.69
C ASP A 833 -2.16 -56.09 30.03
N ASP A 834 -2.04 -57.35 30.39
CA ASP A 834 -2.71 -57.94 31.56
C ASP A 834 -2.16 -57.43 32.91
N ASP A 835 -1.03 -56.73 32.90
CA ASP A 835 -0.34 -56.12 34.05
C ASP A 835 0.14 -54.71 33.61
N THR A 836 -0.73 -53.71 33.80
CA THR A 836 -0.54 -52.35 33.28
C THR A 836 0.65 -51.64 33.94
N ASP A 837 0.84 -51.83 35.24
CA ASP A 837 1.82 -51.10 36.02
C ASP A 837 3.13 -51.87 36.27
N GLY A 838 3.15 -53.16 35.94
CA GLY A 838 4.33 -54.02 35.96
C GLY A 838 4.68 -54.53 37.35
N ASP A 839 3.73 -54.58 38.27
CA ASP A 839 3.94 -55.04 39.65
C ASP A 839 3.78 -56.57 39.81
N SER A 840 3.50 -57.28 38.71
CA SER A 840 3.26 -58.73 38.60
C SER A 840 1.87 -59.21 38.99
N LEU A 841 0.93 -58.32 39.29
CA LEU A 841 -0.49 -58.65 39.49
C LEU A 841 -1.28 -58.38 38.20
N PRO A 842 -2.30 -59.19 37.88
CA PRO A 842 -3.18 -58.86 36.77
C PRO A 842 -4.19 -57.78 37.12
N ASP A 843 -4.45 -56.84 36.20
CA ASP A 843 -5.28 -55.67 36.48
C ASP A 843 -6.68 -56.05 37.00
N GLY A 844 -7.35 -57.01 36.36
CA GLY A 844 -8.66 -57.50 36.79
C GLY A 844 -8.68 -58.15 38.17
N TRP A 845 -7.58 -58.78 38.60
CA TRP A 845 -7.43 -59.34 39.94
C TRP A 845 -7.36 -58.23 40.99
N GLU A 846 -6.54 -57.21 40.73
CA GLU A 846 -6.40 -56.05 41.59
C GLU A 846 -7.71 -55.29 41.74
N VAL A 847 -8.44 -55.07 40.64
CA VAL A 847 -9.76 -54.46 40.64
C VAL A 847 -10.73 -55.22 41.54
N GLU A 848 -10.77 -56.56 41.46
CA GLU A 848 -11.68 -57.38 42.26
C GLU A 848 -11.39 -57.21 43.76
N TYR A 849 -10.12 -57.29 44.17
CA TYR A 849 -9.75 -57.23 45.58
C TYR A 849 -9.73 -55.82 46.14
N SER A 850 -9.43 -54.82 45.33
CA SER A 850 -9.63 -53.40 45.66
C SER A 850 -11.10 -53.10 45.93
N GLN A 851 -12.02 -53.60 45.10
CA GLN A 851 -13.45 -53.46 45.36
C GLN A 851 -13.86 -54.17 46.65
N LYS A 852 -13.40 -55.40 46.90
CA LYS A 852 -13.71 -56.13 48.14
C LYS A 852 -13.16 -55.41 49.38
N ALA A 853 -11.98 -54.78 49.31
CA ALA A 853 -11.39 -54.01 50.40
C ALA A 853 -12.26 -52.80 50.78
N LEU A 854 -12.78 -52.10 49.75
CA LEU A 854 -13.72 -51.00 49.90
C LEU A 854 -15.04 -51.46 50.54
N GLU A 855 -15.61 -52.56 50.06
CA GLU A 855 -16.86 -53.14 50.61
C GLU A 855 -16.70 -53.60 52.06
N ALA A 856 -15.52 -54.12 52.43
CA ALA A 856 -15.17 -54.52 53.78
C ALA A 856 -14.88 -53.32 54.71
N GLY A 857 -14.68 -52.11 54.16
CA GLY A 857 -14.39 -50.90 54.91
C GLY A 857 -12.97 -50.84 55.47
N LEU A 858 -12.03 -51.54 54.84
CA LEU A 858 -10.62 -51.58 55.21
C LEU A 858 -9.88 -50.30 54.79
N VAL A 859 -10.41 -49.60 53.78
CA VAL A 859 -9.90 -48.30 53.30
C VAL A 859 -10.91 -47.20 53.66
N ASP A 860 -10.43 -46.03 54.12
CA ASP A 860 -11.30 -44.92 54.47
C ASP A 860 -11.57 -43.99 53.27
N ASN A 861 -12.75 -43.38 53.22
CA ASN A 861 -13.16 -42.52 52.10
C ASN A 861 -12.34 -41.21 52.01
N ALA A 862 -11.42 -40.95 52.96
CA ALA A 862 -10.57 -39.77 52.98
C ALA A 862 -9.21 -40.04 52.29
N THR A 863 -8.65 -41.24 52.42
CA THR A 863 -7.44 -41.68 51.68
C THR A 863 -7.70 -41.79 50.18
N LEU A 864 -8.87 -42.32 49.78
CA LEU A 864 -9.33 -42.34 48.37
C LEU A 864 -9.30 -40.95 47.70
N SER A 865 -9.71 -39.91 48.41
CA SER A 865 -9.80 -38.55 47.85
C SER A 865 -8.46 -37.79 47.80
N ALA A 866 -7.44 -38.28 48.51
CA ALA A 866 -6.14 -37.62 48.63
C ALA A 866 -5.11 -38.14 47.61
N ASN A 867 -5.21 -39.42 47.24
CA ASN A 867 -4.20 -40.10 46.42
C ASN A 867 -4.72 -40.54 45.04
N GLY A 868 -6.01 -40.37 44.75
CA GLY A 868 -6.60 -40.90 43.50
C GLY A 868 -6.78 -42.42 43.49
N ALA A 869 -6.14 -43.13 44.42
CA ALA A 869 -6.14 -44.58 44.53
C ALA A 869 -7.56 -45.17 44.61
N ARG A 870 -7.92 -45.97 43.61
CA ARG A 870 -9.19 -46.70 43.47
C ARG A 870 -9.27 -47.93 44.39
N GLY A 871 -8.29 -48.12 45.26
CA GLY A 871 -8.20 -49.18 46.25
C GLY A 871 -6.78 -49.22 46.87
N PRO A 872 -6.45 -50.26 47.65
CA PRO A 872 -5.09 -50.53 48.09
C PRO A 872 -4.20 -51.20 47.02
N MET A 873 -4.79 -51.70 45.93
CA MET A 873 -4.12 -52.31 44.77
C MET A 873 -4.74 -51.68 43.51
N ASP A 874 -4.30 -50.47 43.16
CA ASP A 874 -4.76 -49.72 42.00
C ASP A 874 -3.91 -50.12 40.78
N PRO A 875 -4.46 -50.83 39.80
CA PRO A 875 -3.70 -51.42 38.68
C PRO A 875 -3.04 -50.40 37.74
N SER A 876 -3.27 -49.11 37.98
CA SER A 876 -2.63 -48.02 37.25
C SER A 876 -1.35 -47.50 37.91
N MET A 877 -1.00 -48.00 39.11
CA MET A 877 0.08 -47.49 39.94
C MET A 877 0.82 -48.62 40.68
N PRO A 878 2.12 -48.84 40.41
CA PRO A 878 2.84 -49.98 40.99
C PRO A 878 2.94 -49.97 42.53
N ASP A 879 2.70 -48.83 43.17
CA ASP A 879 2.74 -48.59 44.62
C ASP A 879 1.60 -47.62 44.96
N SER A 880 0.42 -48.18 45.22
CA SER A 880 -0.84 -47.42 45.35
C SER A 880 -0.92 -46.55 46.59
N ASP A 881 -0.23 -46.94 47.67
CA ASP A 881 -0.22 -46.22 48.94
C ASP A 881 1.02 -45.32 49.13
N LEU A 882 1.97 -45.38 48.18
CA LEU A 882 3.23 -44.63 48.11
C LEU A 882 4.16 -44.89 49.29
N ASN A 883 4.13 -46.10 49.87
CA ASN A 883 4.99 -46.49 50.98
C ASN A 883 6.38 -46.98 50.53
N GLY A 884 6.57 -47.17 49.23
CA GLY A 884 7.82 -47.59 48.59
C GLY A 884 7.97 -49.10 48.41
N ILE A 885 6.90 -49.87 48.59
CA ILE A 885 6.77 -51.30 48.28
C ILE A 885 5.73 -51.40 47.17
N ASN A 886 5.96 -52.26 46.18
CA ASN A 886 4.98 -52.43 45.11
C ASN A 886 3.80 -53.26 45.59
N ASP A 887 2.61 -53.04 45.04
CA ASP A 887 1.37 -53.68 45.49
C ASP A 887 1.46 -55.22 45.44
N GLY A 888 2.06 -55.81 44.40
CA GLY A 888 2.38 -57.25 44.30
C GLY A 888 3.31 -57.80 45.40
N GLU A 889 4.16 -56.96 45.99
CA GLU A 889 5.09 -57.30 47.08
C GLU A 889 4.53 -56.98 48.48
N GLU A 890 3.31 -56.45 48.58
CA GLU A 890 2.68 -56.12 49.86
C GLU A 890 1.99 -57.33 50.52
N ASP A 891 1.86 -57.27 51.86
CA ASP A 891 1.02 -58.16 52.68
C ASP A 891 0.06 -57.29 53.54
N PRO A 892 -1.11 -56.91 53.00
CA PRO A 892 -2.04 -56.00 53.68
C PRO A 892 -2.71 -56.61 54.92
N ASP A 893 -2.98 -57.91 54.92
CA ASP A 893 -3.77 -58.58 55.96
C ASP A 893 -2.93 -59.27 57.05
N ASN A 894 -1.60 -59.26 56.86
CA ASN A 894 -0.56 -59.77 57.76
C ASN A 894 -0.79 -61.24 58.11
N ASP A 895 -1.17 -62.04 57.12
CA ASP A 895 -1.53 -63.43 57.30
C ASP A 895 -0.34 -64.39 57.26
N GLY A 896 0.85 -63.91 56.89
CA GLY A 896 2.10 -64.65 56.84
C GLY A 896 2.54 -65.32 58.16
N LEU A 897 3.69 -65.99 58.13
CA LEU A 897 4.21 -66.71 59.30
C LEU A 897 4.71 -65.74 60.38
N ASN A 898 4.35 -66.02 61.63
CA ASN A 898 4.80 -65.22 62.75
C ASN A 898 6.35 -65.19 62.89
N ARG A 899 6.95 -64.02 62.68
CA ARG A 899 8.38 -63.69 62.92
C ARG A 899 8.99 -64.34 64.15
N THR A 900 8.32 -64.18 65.29
CA THR A 900 8.82 -64.69 66.58
C THR A 900 8.80 -66.22 66.59
N GLY A 901 7.83 -66.83 65.93
CA GLY A 901 7.78 -68.27 65.69
C GLY A 901 8.94 -68.75 64.83
N LEU A 902 9.24 -68.05 63.74
CA LEU A 902 10.37 -68.36 62.85
C LEU A 902 11.71 -68.21 63.56
N TYR A 903 11.95 -67.11 64.29
CA TYR A 903 13.18 -66.94 65.08
C TYR A 903 13.35 -68.04 66.12
N ASN A 904 12.29 -68.40 66.83
CA ASN A 904 12.38 -69.50 67.80
C ASN A 904 12.62 -70.87 67.15
N ARG A 905 12.27 -71.03 65.87
CA ARG A 905 12.46 -72.27 65.10
C ARG A 905 13.87 -72.36 64.48
N TYR A 906 14.32 -71.31 63.78
CA TYR A 906 15.54 -71.33 62.95
C TYR A 906 16.74 -70.59 63.59
N CYS A 907 16.50 -69.73 64.58
CA CYS A 907 17.53 -68.99 65.33
C CYS A 907 17.21 -68.92 66.84
N PRO A 908 17.17 -70.06 67.55
CA PRO A 908 16.63 -70.13 68.93
C PRO A 908 17.34 -69.24 69.97
N ASP A 909 18.58 -68.81 69.70
CA ASP A 909 19.39 -67.93 70.57
C ASP A 909 19.38 -66.45 70.11
N TRP A 910 18.43 -66.04 69.25
CA TRP A 910 18.33 -64.69 68.66
C TRP A 910 18.27 -63.54 69.69
N ASP A 911 17.74 -63.80 70.90
CA ASP A 911 17.56 -62.81 71.95
C ASP A 911 18.82 -62.59 72.83
N ASN A 912 19.91 -63.32 72.55
CA ASN A 912 21.12 -63.31 73.36
C ASN A 912 22.36 -62.94 72.53
N PRO A 913 22.94 -61.73 72.68
CA PRO A 913 24.07 -61.25 71.88
C PRO A 913 25.40 -61.99 72.10
N GLY A 914 25.41 -63.09 72.86
CA GLY A 914 26.54 -63.99 73.04
C GLY A 914 26.27 -65.45 72.62
N GLY A 915 25.10 -65.76 72.07
CA GLY A 915 24.74 -67.07 71.50
C GLY A 915 24.93 -67.07 69.97
N ALA A 916 25.31 -68.21 69.40
CA ALA A 916 25.64 -68.35 67.97
C ALA A 916 24.94 -69.55 67.30
N ASN A 917 23.83 -70.05 67.87
CA ASN A 917 23.06 -71.12 67.24
C ASN A 917 21.92 -70.53 66.40
N CYS A 918 22.27 -69.93 65.27
CA CYS A 918 21.30 -69.59 64.24
C CYS A 918 21.65 -70.38 62.99
N HIS A 919 20.72 -71.24 62.57
CA HIS A 919 20.85 -72.03 61.35
C HIS A 919 20.52 -71.18 60.13
N ILE A 920 19.62 -70.21 60.31
CA ILE A 920 19.37 -69.11 59.37
C ILE A 920 19.55 -67.81 60.14
N ASP A 921 20.63 -67.08 59.88
CA ASP A 921 20.98 -65.85 60.60
C ASP A 921 20.19 -64.66 60.04
N PRO A 922 19.31 -64.02 60.82
CA PRO A 922 18.53 -62.87 60.34
C PRO A 922 19.35 -61.64 59.99
N ASN A 923 20.64 -61.60 60.37
CA ASN A 923 21.52 -60.47 60.05
C ASN A 923 22.29 -60.66 58.74
N THR A 924 22.22 -61.84 58.11
CA THR A 924 22.75 -62.02 56.75
C THR A 924 21.70 -61.56 55.73
N PRO A 925 22.10 -61.04 54.55
CA PRO A 925 21.15 -60.65 53.53
C PRO A 925 20.17 -61.77 53.13
N ASP A 926 20.68 -63.00 53.01
CA ASP A 926 19.86 -64.16 52.62
C ASP A 926 18.96 -64.62 53.77
N GLY A 927 19.41 -64.53 55.03
CA GLY A 927 18.58 -64.88 56.17
C GLY A 927 17.53 -63.83 56.49
N ALA A 928 17.82 -62.54 56.34
CA ALA A 928 16.83 -61.47 56.44
C ALA A 928 15.68 -61.70 55.45
N LYS A 929 16.01 -61.98 54.18
CA LYS A 929 15.04 -62.34 53.14
C LYS A 929 14.19 -63.57 53.50
N PHE A 930 14.78 -64.62 54.07
CA PHE A 930 14.02 -65.80 54.53
C PHE A 930 12.94 -65.43 55.55
N TYR A 931 13.30 -64.63 56.55
CA TYR A 931 12.33 -64.24 57.58
C TYR A 931 11.32 -63.24 57.04
N ASP A 932 11.76 -62.25 56.26
CA ASP A 932 10.88 -61.20 55.74
C ASP A 932 9.89 -61.76 54.69
N ASN A 933 10.30 -62.64 53.77
CA ASN A 933 9.40 -63.28 52.80
C ASN A 933 8.42 -64.28 53.45
N LEU A 934 8.82 -64.97 54.51
CA LEU A 934 7.91 -65.87 55.22
C LEU A 934 6.98 -65.12 56.18
N GLU A 935 7.36 -63.92 56.60
CA GLU A 935 6.54 -63.04 57.43
C GLU A 935 5.49 -62.28 56.63
N ASN A 936 5.78 -61.99 55.37
CA ASN A 936 4.93 -61.27 54.44
C ASN A 936 4.51 -62.22 53.34
N TYR A 937 3.34 -62.83 53.46
CA TYR A 937 2.78 -63.63 52.38
C TYR A 937 2.17 -62.66 51.38
N THR A 938 2.86 -62.43 50.26
CA THR A 938 2.57 -61.25 49.44
C THR A 938 1.37 -61.45 48.54
N ASN A 939 0.73 -60.35 48.12
CA ASN A 939 -0.38 -60.35 47.18
C ASN A 939 -0.10 -61.20 45.91
N PHE A 940 1.12 -61.15 45.37
CA PHE A 940 1.53 -61.99 44.25
C PHE A 940 1.56 -63.49 44.58
N GLU A 941 2.07 -63.85 45.75
CA GLU A 941 2.06 -65.25 46.21
C GLU A 941 0.62 -65.74 46.44
N GLU A 942 -0.26 -64.85 46.90
CA GLU A 942 -1.68 -65.13 47.05
C GLU A 942 -2.40 -65.32 45.71
N PHE A 943 -2.09 -64.49 44.72
CA PHE A 943 -2.57 -64.67 43.35
C PHE A 943 -2.18 -66.05 42.80
N GLN A 944 -0.92 -66.46 42.99
CA GLN A 944 -0.42 -67.77 42.51
C GLN A 944 -1.13 -68.96 43.18
N ASN A 945 -1.48 -68.83 44.45
CA ASN A 945 -2.10 -69.91 45.25
C ASN A 945 -3.63 -69.81 45.33
N GLY A 946 -4.23 -68.72 44.83
CA GLY A 946 -5.67 -68.50 44.84
C GLY A 946 -6.26 -68.16 46.22
N THR A 947 -5.48 -67.47 47.06
CA THR A 947 -5.89 -66.98 48.40
C THR A 947 -6.28 -65.49 48.33
N ASN A 948 -6.66 -64.89 49.47
CA ASN A 948 -7.36 -63.60 49.51
C ASN A 948 -6.54 -62.50 50.21
N PRO A 949 -6.05 -61.50 49.45
CA PRO A 949 -5.07 -60.50 49.92
C PRO A 949 -5.53 -59.48 50.95
N ILE A 950 -6.81 -59.49 51.25
CA ILE A 950 -7.41 -58.54 52.19
C ILE A 950 -8.03 -59.26 53.38
N SER A 951 -7.98 -60.59 53.40
CA SER A 951 -8.64 -61.42 54.39
C SER A 951 -7.82 -62.66 54.64
N ASN A 952 -7.15 -62.64 55.78
CA ASN A 952 -6.24 -63.66 56.25
C ASN A 952 -6.80 -65.07 56.48
N ASP A 953 -8.01 -65.42 56.06
CA ASP A 953 -8.64 -66.74 56.18
C ASP A 953 -9.62 -66.89 55.01
N THR A 954 -9.11 -67.35 53.87
CA THR A 954 -9.83 -67.44 52.59
C THR A 954 -10.98 -68.44 52.65
N ASP A 955 -10.78 -69.60 53.29
CA ASP A 955 -11.74 -70.71 53.30
C ASP A 955 -12.67 -70.71 54.52
N GLY A 956 -12.38 -69.86 55.51
CA GLY A 956 -13.17 -69.63 56.71
C GLY A 956 -13.00 -70.71 57.77
N ASP A 957 -11.95 -71.52 57.71
CA ASP A 957 -11.68 -72.61 58.65
C ASP A 957 -10.93 -72.17 59.93
N SER A 958 -10.59 -70.88 60.01
CA SER A 958 -9.82 -70.23 61.08
C SER A 958 -8.31 -70.50 61.08
N TRP A 959 -7.75 -71.03 60.00
CA TRP A 959 -6.33 -70.94 59.69
C TRP A 959 -6.05 -69.70 58.85
N ASN A 960 -4.81 -69.20 58.96
CA ASN A 960 -4.39 -68.13 58.08
C ASN A 960 -3.82 -68.70 56.78
N ASP A 961 -4.03 -68.02 55.66
CA ASP A 961 -3.69 -68.55 54.33
C ASP A 961 -2.17 -68.77 54.19
N GLY A 962 -1.34 -67.82 54.62
CA GLY A 962 0.13 -67.97 54.65
C GLY A 962 0.60 -69.26 55.35
N PRO A 963 0.25 -69.51 56.63
CA PRO A 963 0.51 -70.78 57.31
C PRO A 963 -0.12 -72.00 56.62
N GLU A 964 -1.31 -71.87 56.06
CA GLU A 964 -2.00 -72.98 55.40
C GLU A 964 -1.19 -73.45 54.18
N VAL A 965 -0.84 -72.54 53.29
CA VAL A 965 -0.02 -72.81 52.10
C VAL A 965 1.38 -73.25 52.48
N TYR A 966 2.00 -72.59 53.47
CA TYR A 966 3.35 -72.94 53.89
C TYR A 966 3.43 -74.37 54.43
N TYR A 967 2.52 -74.78 55.32
CA TYR A 967 2.54 -76.12 55.94
C TYR A 967 1.91 -77.22 55.11
N GLN A 968 1.31 -76.88 53.96
CA GLN A 968 0.81 -77.87 53.02
C GLN A 968 1.95 -78.72 52.47
N ASP A 969 1.64 -79.95 52.09
CA ASP A 969 2.58 -80.93 51.54
C ASP A 969 1.95 -81.39 50.21
N HIS A 970 2.28 -80.68 49.13
CA HIS A 970 1.61 -80.84 47.84
C HIS A 970 1.91 -82.18 47.15
N ASP A 971 3.05 -82.79 47.42
CA ASP A 971 3.47 -84.06 46.85
C ASP A 971 3.47 -85.25 47.84
N ASP A 972 2.96 -85.03 49.06
CA ASP A 972 2.84 -85.98 50.16
C ASP A 972 4.19 -86.60 50.58
N ASP A 973 5.30 -85.87 50.42
CA ASP A 973 6.64 -86.36 50.76
C ASP A 973 7.00 -86.13 52.24
N GLY A 974 6.27 -85.25 52.92
CA GLY A 974 6.41 -84.89 54.32
C GLY A 974 7.20 -83.60 54.58
N MET A 975 7.72 -82.94 53.55
CA MET A 975 8.22 -81.56 53.59
C MET A 975 7.07 -80.57 53.39
N ALA A 976 7.30 -79.34 53.83
CA ALA A 976 6.32 -78.26 53.68
C ALA A 976 6.58 -77.55 52.35
N THR A 977 5.54 -77.35 51.54
CA THR A 977 5.60 -76.69 50.23
C THR A 977 6.23 -75.31 50.33
N GLY A 978 5.87 -74.49 51.33
CA GLY A 978 6.49 -73.17 51.50
C GLY A 978 7.97 -73.22 51.91
N TRP A 979 8.41 -74.32 52.55
CA TRP A 979 9.82 -74.55 52.84
C TRP A 979 10.59 -74.99 51.59
N GLU A 980 9.98 -75.84 50.76
CA GLU A 980 10.55 -76.29 49.50
C GLU A 980 10.71 -75.15 48.49
N TYR A 981 9.66 -74.33 48.34
CA TYR A 981 9.64 -73.17 47.47
C TYR A 981 10.79 -72.20 47.78
N TYR A 982 10.98 -71.85 49.06
CA TYR A 982 12.03 -70.92 49.48
C TYR A 982 13.44 -71.40 49.11
N PHE A 983 13.71 -72.71 49.23
CA PHE A 983 15.02 -73.29 48.91
C PHE A 983 15.14 -73.72 47.44
N GLU A 984 14.21 -73.29 46.58
CA GLU A 984 14.15 -73.59 45.15
C GLU A 984 14.06 -75.11 44.85
N PHE A 985 13.44 -75.88 45.74
CA PHE A 985 13.04 -77.26 45.48
C PHE A 985 11.69 -77.27 44.74
N ASP A 986 11.44 -78.30 43.93
CA ASP A 986 10.16 -78.43 43.22
C ASP A 986 9.11 -78.97 44.21
N PRO A 987 8.12 -78.16 44.65
CA PRO A 987 7.15 -78.59 45.67
C PRO A 987 6.18 -79.68 45.18
N MET A 988 6.33 -80.11 43.92
CA MET A 988 5.58 -81.18 43.29
C MET A 988 6.44 -82.42 42.99
N ASP A 989 7.75 -82.42 43.31
CA ASP A 989 8.67 -83.55 43.13
C ASP A 989 9.10 -84.21 44.46
N PRO A 990 8.50 -85.37 44.82
CA PRO A 990 8.74 -86.03 46.11
C PRO A 990 10.14 -86.66 46.23
N ALA A 991 10.96 -86.54 45.19
CA ALA A 991 12.35 -86.99 45.18
C ALA A 991 13.30 -86.00 45.87
N ASP A 992 12.97 -84.71 45.91
CA ASP A 992 13.83 -83.66 46.46
C ASP A 992 14.10 -83.87 47.95
N ARG A 993 13.16 -84.49 48.66
CA ARG A 993 13.31 -84.98 50.03
C ARG A 993 14.61 -85.71 50.36
N LEU A 994 15.07 -86.54 49.42
CA LEU A 994 16.21 -87.45 49.57
C LEU A 994 17.50 -86.86 49.01
N ALA A 995 17.43 -85.68 48.37
CA ALA A 995 18.60 -84.97 47.89
C ALA A 995 19.40 -84.37 49.06
N ASP A 996 20.71 -84.24 48.86
CA ASP A 996 21.68 -83.59 49.77
C ASP A 996 22.29 -82.44 48.96
N PHE A 997 21.61 -81.29 48.98
CA PHE A 997 21.88 -80.20 48.05
C PHE A 997 23.17 -79.45 48.40
N ASP A 998 23.39 -79.19 49.70
CA ASP A 998 24.62 -78.57 50.16
C ASP A 998 25.82 -79.54 50.17
N GLY A 999 25.62 -80.85 50.27
CA GLY A 999 26.68 -81.86 50.30
C GLY A 999 27.35 -82.05 51.67
N ASP A 1000 26.65 -81.73 52.76
CA ASP A 1000 27.10 -81.96 54.14
C ASP A 1000 26.90 -83.43 54.61
N GLY A 1001 26.19 -84.23 53.82
CA GLY A 1001 25.86 -85.63 54.09
C GLY A 1001 24.52 -85.85 54.79
N LYS A 1002 23.63 -84.84 54.81
CA LYS A 1002 22.25 -84.86 55.29
C LYS A 1002 21.32 -84.65 54.10
N HIS A 1003 20.19 -85.34 54.10
CA HIS A 1003 19.18 -85.14 53.06
C HIS A 1003 18.21 -84.03 53.49
N ASN A 1004 17.61 -83.34 52.53
CA ASN A 1004 16.75 -82.18 52.72
C ASN A 1004 15.66 -82.40 53.79
N TYR A 1005 15.04 -83.58 53.84
CA TYR A 1005 14.05 -83.88 54.91
C TYR A 1005 14.61 -83.92 56.32
N CYS A 1006 15.85 -84.38 56.49
CA CYS A 1006 16.48 -84.34 57.80
C CYS A 1006 16.70 -82.88 58.22
N GLU A 1007 17.05 -82.02 57.28
CA GLU A 1007 17.29 -80.61 57.53
C GLU A 1007 16.01 -79.84 57.81
N TYR A 1008 14.94 -80.10 57.04
CA TYR A 1008 13.60 -79.64 57.34
C TYR A 1008 13.16 -80.02 58.75
N TYR A 1009 13.29 -81.31 59.13
CA TYR A 1009 12.89 -81.80 60.45
C TYR A 1009 13.67 -81.14 61.61
N TRP A 1010 14.96 -80.86 61.41
CA TRP A 1010 15.81 -80.22 62.42
C TRP A 1010 15.92 -78.71 62.28
N ASN A 1011 15.23 -78.10 61.33
CA ASN A 1011 15.23 -76.66 61.03
C ASN A 1011 16.63 -76.12 60.70
N THR A 1012 17.39 -76.87 59.90
CA THR A 1012 18.70 -76.45 59.37
C THR A 1012 18.58 -75.98 57.92
N ASN A 1013 19.50 -75.12 57.48
CA ASN A 1013 19.53 -74.56 56.12
C ASN A 1013 20.13 -75.58 55.12
N PRO A 1014 19.33 -76.11 54.16
CA PRO A 1014 19.72 -77.20 53.26
C PRO A 1014 20.63 -76.79 52.09
N ILE A 1015 20.94 -75.50 51.97
CA ILE A 1015 21.87 -74.97 50.96
C ILE A 1015 23.19 -74.49 51.57
N ASP A 1016 23.31 -74.44 52.91
CA ASP A 1016 24.53 -74.03 53.62
C ASP A 1016 25.19 -75.19 54.38
N ARG A 1017 26.31 -75.67 53.81
CA ARG A 1017 27.19 -76.72 54.39
C ARG A 1017 27.61 -76.52 55.83
N THR A 1018 27.53 -75.30 56.35
CA THR A 1018 27.91 -74.97 57.73
C THR A 1018 26.75 -75.04 58.71
N SER A 1019 25.51 -75.12 58.21
CA SER A 1019 24.28 -75.28 58.97
C SER A 1019 23.79 -76.73 58.92
N PHE A 1020 24.18 -77.53 59.91
CA PHE A 1020 23.81 -78.94 59.97
C PHE A 1020 23.31 -79.35 61.37
N PRO A 1021 22.54 -80.45 61.50
CA PRO A 1021 22.02 -80.91 62.78
C PRO A 1021 23.12 -81.23 63.82
N GLY A 1022 22.94 -80.78 65.06
CA GLY A 1022 23.95 -80.86 66.13
C GLY A 1022 24.13 -82.27 66.74
N GLN A 1023 25.16 -82.43 67.60
CA GLN A 1023 25.43 -83.72 68.30
C GLN A 1023 24.30 -84.07 69.29
N GLY A 1024 23.33 -84.87 68.83
CA GLY A 1024 22.15 -85.31 69.57
C GLY A 1024 20.88 -85.39 68.73
N GLN A 1025 20.90 -84.81 67.53
CA GLN A 1025 19.83 -84.83 66.53
C GLN A 1025 20.24 -85.84 65.44
N SER A 1026 19.55 -86.99 65.36
CA SER A 1026 19.89 -88.08 64.42
C SER A 1026 18.85 -88.19 63.31
N CYS A 1027 19.31 -88.22 62.06
CA CYS A 1027 18.44 -88.48 60.88
C CYS A 1027 18.01 -89.95 60.78
N SER A 1028 18.70 -90.87 61.46
CA SER A 1028 18.50 -92.31 61.30
C SER A 1028 17.14 -92.85 61.74
N ASP A 1029 16.38 -92.06 62.49
CA ASP A 1029 15.04 -92.41 62.97
C ASP A 1029 13.93 -91.85 62.05
N LEU A 1030 14.31 -91.16 60.97
CA LEU A 1030 13.45 -90.47 60.00
C LEU A 1030 13.45 -91.16 58.61
N ASP A 1031 14.32 -92.15 58.41
CA ASP A 1031 14.46 -92.99 57.20
C ASP A 1031 13.38 -94.10 57.06
#